data_AF-A0A1E5UJ69-F1
#
_entry.id   AF-A0A1E5UJ69-F1
#
_cell.length_a   1.000
_cell.length_b   1.000
_cell.length_c   1.000
_cell.angle_alpha   90.00
_cell.angle_beta   90.00
_cell.angle_gamma   90.00
#
_symmetry.space_group_name_H-M   'P 1'
#
loop_
_entity.id
_entity.type
_entity.pdbx_description
1 polymer ?
#
loop_
_entity_poly.entity_id
_entity_poly.type
_entity_poly.pdbx_seq_one_letter_code
_entity_poly.pdbx_strand_id
1 'polypeptide(L)'
;MVFCGFFLMRRLFFRLGLQHQLVVMDEGIDTEKTEEVGEGEGLVVTEVRKQLYLAGPLIASWLLQNFVRMISVMFVGHLGELALSSASIANSFADITGFSLLLGMASSLDTLCGQAFGAKQYYLLGIYKQRAILVLTLVSAGIAVVWSYTGQILLLFGQDPEIAAGAGSYIRWMIPALFVYAPLQCHFRFLQTQNIVLPVMLSSGVTALNHLLVCWLLVYKVGLGYKGAAFANAISYLINVSILAIYVRLAPACRSTRRGLSKEAFHDIPNFLRLGVPSALMVCLEWWSFELLVLLSGRLPNPKLETSVLSICLNTGTLAFMIPFGLSAAISIRVSNELGAGRPQAARLATRVVMVMSIVVGILIGLAMILVRNLWGYAYSNEEEVVKYVSKMMPILAVIFFFDCVQGVLSGTFAGNNLRTRRTDVIASHNYFVQQLGERIMDEGIDTEKTDEVGEGLVVTEVRKQLYLAGPLIASWLLQNFVRMISIMFIGHLGELALSSASIATSFASVTGFSLLSGMASSLDTLCGQAFGAKQYYLLGIYKQRAILVLTLVSVGVAVVWSYTGRIILLFGQDAEIAAEAGSYIRWMIPSLFVSGPLQCHVRFLQTQNIVLPVMLSSGVTALNHLVVCWVLVYKIGLGKKGAALANAISYLTNVSILAI
;
A
#
# COMPACT_ATOMS: atom_id res chain seq x y z
N MET A 1 -30.91 -14.26 9.90
CA MET A 1 -30.47 -12.86 9.67
C MET A 1 -29.34 -12.70 8.64
N VAL A 2 -28.69 -13.77 8.20
CA VAL A 2 -27.63 -13.77 7.14
C VAL A 2 -28.19 -13.62 5.70
N PHE A 3 -29.50 -13.77 5.50
CA PHE A 3 -30.15 -13.70 4.18
C PHE A 3 -30.58 -12.30 3.71
N CYS A 4 -30.54 -11.27 4.57
CA CYS A 4 -31.00 -9.93 4.21
C CYS A 4 -29.93 -9.09 3.48
N GLY A 5 -28.64 -9.41 3.64
CA GLY A 5 -27.53 -8.78 2.92
C GLY A 5 -27.40 -9.24 1.45
N PHE A 6 -27.91 -10.43 1.13
CA PHE A 6 -27.82 -11.04 -0.21
C PHE A 6 -28.79 -10.37 -1.22
N PHE A 7 -29.94 -9.87 -0.75
CA PHE A 7 -30.92 -9.16 -1.58
C PHE A 7 -30.58 -7.67 -1.80
N LEU A 8 -29.81 -7.06 -0.89
CA LEU A 8 -29.41 -5.66 -0.97
C LEU A 8 -28.26 -5.47 -1.97
N MET A 9 -27.29 -6.40 -2.00
CA MET A 9 -26.16 -6.36 -2.96
C MET A 9 -26.61 -6.59 -4.40
N ARG A 10 -27.58 -7.49 -4.62
CA ARG A 10 -28.19 -7.74 -5.94
C ARG A 10 -29.03 -6.55 -6.42
N ARG A 11 -29.69 -5.80 -5.53
CA ARG A 11 -30.43 -4.56 -5.86
C ARG A 11 -29.52 -3.35 -6.06
N LEU A 12 -28.37 -3.28 -5.39
CA LEU A 12 -27.38 -2.20 -5.57
C LEU A 12 -26.62 -2.33 -6.91
N PHE A 13 -26.27 -3.55 -7.32
CA PHE A 13 -25.74 -3.83 -8.67
C PHE A 13 -26.76 -3.53 -9.78
N PHE A 14 -28.07 -3.65 -9.49
CA PHE A 14 -29.16 -3.46 -10.47
C PHE A 14 -29.69 -2.02 -10.56
N ARG A 15 -29.51 -1.19 -9.50
CA ARG A 15 -30.02 0.21 -9.44
C ARG A 15 -29.00 1.30 -9.81
N LEU A 16 -27.71 0.99 -9.88
CA LEU A 16 -26.63 1.96 -10.19
C LEU A 16 -26.49 2.31 -11.68
N GLY A 17 -27.52 2.11 -12.52
CA GLY A 17 -27.56 2.67 -13.88
C GLY A 17 -26.42 2.26 -14.82
N LEU A 18 -25.63 1.24 -14.46
CA LEU A 18 -24.45 0.79 -15.18
C LEU A 18 -24.79 -0.11 -16.38
N GLN A 19 -26.06 -0.20 -16.79
CA GLN A 19 -26.43 -1.00 -17.96
C GLN A 19 -26.03 -0.34 -19.28
N HIS A 20 -25.87 0.98 -19.35
CA HIS A 20 -25.60 1.65 -20.64
C HIS A 20 -24.12 1.80 -21.03
N GLN A 21 -23.18 1.43 -20.15
CA GLN A 21 -21.75 1.27 -20.48
C GLN A 21 -21.26 -0.18 -20.38
N LEU A 22 -22.08 -1.10 -19.90
CA LEU A 22 -21.78 -2.55 -19.88
C LEU A 22 -22.39 -3.32 -21.06
N VAL A 23 -23.19 -2.68 -21.92
CA VAL A 23 -23.84 -3.33 -23.08
C VAL A 23 -23.10 -3.11 -24.41
N VAL A 24 -21.98 -2.38 -24.44
CA VAL A 24 -21.12 -2.30 -25.65
C VAL A 24 -19.99 -3.35 -25.66
N MET A 25 -20.04 -4.36 -24.78
CA MET A 25 -19.06 -5.45 -24.76
C MET A 25 -19.70 -6.86 -24.68
N ASP A 26 -20.87 -7.03 -25.28
CA ASP A 26 -21.50 -8.36 -25.46
C ASP A 26 -21.54 -8.82 -26.93
N GLU A 27 -20.79 -8.18 -27.82
CA GLU A 27 -20.39 -8.80 -29.08
C GLU A 27 -18.99 -9.39 -28.90
N GLY A 28 -18.87 -10.67 -29.24
CA GLY A 28 -17.61 -11.40 -29.19
C GLY A 28 -16.51 -10.62 -29.87
N ILE A 29 -15.30 -10.69 -29.30
CA ILE A 29 -14.10 -10.27 -30.00
C ILE A 29 -13.85 -11.31 -31.11
N ASP A 30 -14.61 -11.17 -32.20
CA ASP A 30 -14.15 -11.57 -33.51
C ASP A 30 -12.97 -10.65 -33.84
N THR A 31 -11.80 -11.27 -33.97
CA THR A 31 -10.50 -10.62 -34.17
C THR A 31 -10.33 -9.94 -35.53
N GLU A 32 -11.40 -9.48 -36.17
CA GLU A 32 -11.36 -8.91 -37.54
C GLU A 32 -12.07 -7.55 -37.70
N LYS A 33 -12.60 -6.93 -36.64
CA LYS A 33 -13.16 -5.57 -36.74
C LYS A 33 -12.66 -4.63 -35.66
N THR A 34 -11.35 -4.41 -35.66
CA THR A 34 -10.76 -3.21 -35.03
C THR A 34 -9.76 -2.57 -35.98
N GLU A 35 -10.17 -2.42 -37.24
CA GLU A 35 -9.68 -1.37 -38.13
C GLU A 35 -10.85 -0.39 -38.28
N GLU A 36 -10.89 0.59 -37.39
CA GLU A 36 -11.49 1.93 -37.57
C GLU A 36 -11.48 2.62 -36.19
N VAL A 37 -10.28 2.98 -35.72
CA VAL A 37 -10.08 3.94 -34.63
C VAL A 37 -9.21 5.05 -35.23
N GLY A 38 -9.70 6.29 -35.15
CA GLY A 38 -9.30 7.43 -35.97
C GLY A 38 -7.79 7.64 -36.15
N GLU A 39 -7.45 8.11 -37.36
CA GLU A 39 -6.12 8.37 -37.95
C GLU A 39 -5.19 9.35 -37.19
N GLY A 40 -5.15 9.37 -35.85
CA GLY A 40 -4.36 10.36 -35.11
C GLY A 40 -3.67 9.94 -33.82
N GLU A 41 -4.03 8.81 -33.17
CA GLU A 41 -3.33 8.39 -31.95
C GLU A 41 -2.06 7.58 -32.29
N GLY A 42 -0.89 8.14 -31.99
CA GLY A 42 0.38 7.44 -32.18
C GLY A 42 0.48 6.17 -31.33
N LEU A 43 1.00 5.08 -31.90
CA LEU A 43 1.14 3.75 -31.27
C LEU A 43 1.77 3.78 -29.86
N VAL A 44 2.63 4.76 -29.59
CA VAL A 44 3.27 5.00 -28.29
C VAL A 44 2.25 5.43 -27.23
N VAL A 45 1.36 6.38 -27.55
CA VAL A 45 0.35 6.91 -26.61
C VAL A 45 -0.62 5.82 -26.18
N THR A 46 -1.06 4.99 -27.14
CA THR A 46 -1.92 3.84 -26.86
C THR A 46 -1.23 2.85 -25.91
N GLU A 47 0.05 2.58 -26.10
CA GLU A 47 0.79 1.65 -25.22
C GLU A 47 1.02 2.24 -23.82
N VAL A 48 1.33 3.53 -23.69
CA VAL A 48 1.40 4.25 -22.40
C VAL A 48 0.09 4.09 -21.63
N ARG A 49 -1.06 4.34 -22.29
CA ARG A 49 -2.38 4.22 -21.66
C ARG A 49 -2.65 2.80 -21.16
N LYS A 50 -2.32 1.78 -21.94
CA LYS A 50 -2.48 0.36 -21.55
C LYS A 50 -1.64 0.02 -20.33
N GLN A 51 -0.40 0.51 -20.27
CA GLN A 51 0.49 0.25 -19.14
C GLN A 51 0.06 1.00 -17.88
N LEU A 52 -0.36 2.26 -17.97
CA LEU A 52 -0.89 3.03 -16.83
C LEU A 52 -2.19 2.44 -16.27
N TYR A 53 -3.07 1.94 -17.15
CA TYR A 53 -4.29 1.23 -16.75
C TYR A 53 -4.01 0.00 -15.90
N LEU A 54 -2.90 -0.70 -16.15
CA LEU A 54 -2.44 -1.83 -15.35
C LEU A 54 -1.69 -1.37 -14.09
N ALA A 55 -0.72 -0.47 -14.26
CA ALA A 55 0.19 -0.05 -13.20
C ALA A 55 -0.53 0.64 -12.05
N GLY A 56 -1.43 1.60 -12.33
CA GLY A 56 -2.12 2.38 -11.28
C GLY A 56 -2.85 1.49 -10.26
N PRO A 57 -3.78 0.62 -10.69
CA PRO A 57 -4.47 -0.32 -9.80
C PRO A 57 -3.54 -1.32 -9.12
N LEU A 58 -2.47 -1.78 -9.78
CA LEU A 58 -1.49 -2.69 -9.17
C LEU A 58 -0.69 -2.00 -8.07
N ILE A 59 -0.20 -0.78 -8.30
CA ILE A 59 0.47 0.05 -7.27
C ILE A 59 -0.47 0.24 -6.07
N ALA A 60 -1.73 0.63 -6.32
CA ALA A 60 -2.72 0.80 -5.26
C ALA A 60 -2.98 -0.52 -4.49
N SER A 61 -3.05 -1.66 -5.19
CA SER A 61 -3.24 -2.97 -4.57
C SER A 61 -2.07 -3.35 -3.64
N TRP A 62 -0.84 -3.07 -4.06
CA TRP A 62 0.36 -3.33 -3.25
C TRP A 62 0.43 -2.42 -2.02
N LEU A 63 0.10 -1.13 -2.17
CA LEU A 63 -0.02 -0.20 -1.04
C LEU A 63 -1.09 -0.66 -0.03
N LEU A 64 -2.27 -1.08 -0.51
CA LEU A 64 -3.35 -1.62 0.32
C LEU A 64 -2.97 -2.91 1.07
N GLN A 65 -2.17 -3.77 0.45
CA GLN A 65 -1.64 -4.97 1.11
C GLN A 65 -0.58 -4.63 2.17
N ASN A 66 0.24 -3.61 1.95
CA ASN A 66 1.17 -3.14 2.97
C ASN A 66 0.43 -2.51 4.17
N PHE A 67 -0.68 -1.81 3.94
CA PHE A 67 -1.53 -1.34 5.04
C PHE A 67 -2.03 -2.48 5.94
N VAL A 68 -2.37 -3.65 5.40
CA VAL A 68 -2.75 -4.83 6.20
C VAL A 68 -1.63 -5.23 7.17
N ARG A 69 -0.39 -5.37 6.68
CA ARG A 69 0.76 -5.71 7.54
C ARG A 69 1.05 -4.64 8.58
N MET A 70 0.99 -3.37 8.18
CA MET A 70 1.19 -2.24 9.09
C MET A 70 0.13 -2.23 10.21
N ILE A 71 -1.14 -2.47 9.86
CA ILE A 71 -2.24 -2.60 10.83
C ILE A 71 -1.95 -3.72 11.84
N SER A 72 -1.53 -4.91 11.41
CA SER A 72 -1.19 -6.00 12.33
C SER A 72 -0.09 -5.61 13.33
N VAL A 73 1.01 -5.03 12.85
CA VAL A 73 2.13 -4.59 13.71
C VAL A 73 1.69 -3.47 14.65
N MET A 74 0.89 -2.52 14.16
CA MET A 74 0.27 -1.49 15.00
C MET A 74 -0.54 -2.12 16.13
N PHE A 75 -1.43 -3.08 15.85
CA PHE A 75 -2.20 -3.77 16.89
C PHE A 75 -1.33 -4.50 17.91
N VAL A 76 -0.27 -5.18 17.46
CA VAL A 76 0.66 -5.86 18.38
C VAL A 76 1.45 -4.88 19.22
N GLY A 77 1.85 -3.74 18.65
CA GLY A 77 2.47 -2.65 19.38
C GLY A 77 1.73 -2.40 20.69
N HIS A 78 0.43 -2.14 20.61
CA HIS A 78 -0.37 -1.78 21.79
C HIS A 78 -0.41 -2.82 22.92
N LEU A 79 0.11 -4.03 22.71
CA LEU A 79 0.20 -5.07 23.72
C LEU A 79 1.52 -5.04 24.52
N GLY A 80 2.50 -4.23 24.09
CA GLY A 80 3.74 -4.00 24.80
C GLY A 80 5.01 -4.35 24.03
N GLU A 81 6.12 -3.99 24.64
CA GLU A 81 7.50 -3.99 24.14
C GLU A 81 7.91 -5.36 23.63
N LEU A 82 7.74 -6.32 24.54
CA LEU A 82 8.07 -7.71 24.32
C LEU A 82 7.20 -8.29 23.20
N ALA A 83 5.92 -7.93 23.13
CA ALA A 83 5.00 -8.40 22.09
C ALA A 83 5.34 -7.78 20.72
N LEU A 84 5.66 -6.49 20.67
CA LEU A 84 6.08 -5.80 19.45
C LEU A 84 7.40 -6.36 18.93
N SER A 85 8.43 -6.42 19.78
CA SER A 85 9.74 -6.99 19.40
C SER A 85 9.61 -8.45 18.96
N SER A 86 8.80 -9.24 19.68
CA SER A 86 8.49 -10.62 19.30
C SER A 86 7.78 -10.73 17.95
N ALA A 87 6.77 -9.92 17.69
CA ALA A 87 6.02 -9.97 16.43
C ALA A 87 6.78 -9.37 15.26
N SER A 88 7.60 -8.33 15.48
CA SER A 88 8.48 -7.77 14.46
C SER A 88 9.52 -8.79 14.03
N ILE A 89 10.21 -9.45 14.98
CA ILE A 89 11.15 -10.53 14.65
C ILE A 89 10.44 -11.71 13.99
N ALA A 90 9.24 -12.08 14.45
CA ALA A 90 8.46 -13.14 13.82
C ALA A 90 7.99 -12.77 12.40
N ASN A 91 7.61 -11.51 12.15
CA ASN A 91 7.22 -11.02 10.82
C ASN A 91 8.41 -10.98 9.88
N SER A 92 9.57 -10.46 10.30
CA SER A 92 10.80 -10.50 9.49
C SER A 92 11.21 -11.95 9.18
N PHE A 93 11.16 -12.85 10.18
CA PHE A 93 11.42 -14.27 9.96
C PHE A 93 10.41 -14.90 8.97
N ALA A 94 9.14 -14.53 9.06
CA ALA A 94 8.09 -15.00 8.16
C ALA A 94 8.20 -14.44 6.73
N ASP A 95 8.57 -13.17 6.58
CA ASP A 95 8.80 -12.53 5.28
C ASP A 95 10.00 -13.18 4.58
N ILE A 96 11.11 -13.43 5.30
CA ILE A 96 12.31 -14.10 4.78
C ILE A 96 12.03 -15.57 4.41
N THR A 97 11.46 -16.34 5.32
CA THR A 97 11.37 -17.81 5.15
C THR A 97 10.10 -18.29 4.44
N GLY A 98 9.07 -17.43 4.36
CA GLY A 98 7.73 -17.82 3.94
C GLY A 98 7.14 -16.95 2.84
N PHE A 99 6.76 -15.71 3.16
CA PHE A 99 5.97 -14.88 2.25
C PHE A 99 6.72 -14.50 0.97
N SER A 100 8.03 -14.19 1.04
CA SER A 100 8.85 -13.92 -0.14
C SER A 100 8.97 -15.13 -1.07
N LEU A 101 9.15 -16.33 -0.51
CA LEU A 101 9.20 -17.59 -1.24
C LEU A 101 7.88 -17.88 -1.95
N LEU A 102 6.74 -17.79 -1.25
CA LEU A 102 5.42 -18.02 -1.85
C LEU A 102 5.08 -16.97 -2.91
N LEU A 103 5.41 -15.70 -2.66
CA LEU A 103 5.22 -14.61 -3.60
C LEU A 103 6.02 -14.82 -4.89
N GLY A 104 7.30 -15.16 -4.77
CA GLY A 104 8.17 -15.39 -5.91
C GLY A 104 7.86 -16.69 -6.67
N MET A 105 7.39 -17.75 -6.02
CA MET A 105 6.86 -18.92 -6.74
C MET A 105 5.57 -18.59 -7.49
N ALA A 106 4.69 -17.77 -6.90
CA ALA A 106 3.44 -17.35 -7.53
C ALA A 106 3.66 -16.46 -8.76
N SER A 107 4.75 -15.67 -8.81
CA SER A 107 5.03 -14.78 -9.95
C SER A 107 5.31 -15.53 -11.26
N SER A 108 5.65 -16.83 -11.21
CA SER A 108 5.71 -17.67 -12.42
C SER A 108 4.37 -17.74 -13.18
N LEU A 109 3.24 -17.48 -12.50
CA LEU A 109 1.93 -17.37 -13.14
C LEU A 109 1.82 -16.13 -14.03
N ASP A 110 2.58 -15.06 -13.78
CA ASP A 110 2.58 -13.89 -14.65
C ASP A 110 3.03 -14.27 -16.07
N THR A 111 4.03 -15.15 -16.17
CA THR A 111 4.49 -15.73 -17.43
C THR A 111 3.50 -16.75 -17.99
N LEU A 112 3.15 -17.78 -17.20
CA LEU A 112 2.37 -18.92 -17.67
C LEU A 112 0.94 -18.51 -18.06
N CYS A 113 0.25 -17.76 -17.20
CA CYS A 113 -1.10 -17.29 -17.48
C CYS A 113 -1.11 -16.15 -18.51
N GLY A 114 -0.14 -15.24 -18.48
CA GLY A 114 -0.05 -14.15 -19.47
C GLY A 114 0.18 -14.66 -20.89
N GLN A 115 1.16 -15.55 -21.09
CA GLN A 115 1.39 -16.13 -22.42
C GLN A 115 0.23 -16.99 -22.90
N ALA A 116 -0.38 -17.79 -22.01
CA ALA A 116 -1.57 -18.56 -22.38
C ALA A 116 -2.78 -17.65 -22.71
N PHE A 117 -2.91 -16.50 -22.03
CA PHE A 117 -3.96 -15.51 -22.32
C PHE A 117 -3.74 -14.86 -23.69
N GLY A 118 -2.50 -14.44 -23.98
CA GLY A 118 -2.09 -13.94 -25.28
C GLY A 118 -2.34 -14.94 -26.42
N ALA A 119 -2.01 -16.21 -26.19
CA ALA A 119 -2.21 -17.31 -27.14
C ALA A 119 -3.68 -17.75 -27.26
N LYS A 120 -4.61 -17.06 -26.58
CA LYS A 120 -6.05 -17.40 -26.48
C LYS A 120 -6.32 -18.81 -25.95
N GLN A 121 -5.36 -19.43 -25.26
CA GLN A 121 -5.51 -20.72 -24.59
C GLN A 121 -6.15 -20.54 -23.21
N TYR A 122 -7.35 -19.93 -23.18
CA TYR A 122 -8.01 -19.46 -21.96
C TYR A 122 -8.21 -20.55 -20.89
N TYR A 123 -8.48 -21.79 -21.32
CA TYR A 123 -8.67 -22.91 -20.41
C TYR A 123 -7.44 -23.22 -19.55
N LEU A 124 -6.24 -22.90 -20.06
CA LEU A 124 -4.97 -23.24 -19.43
C LEU A 124 -4.68 -22.34 -18.21
N LEU A 125 -5.20 -21.11 -18.18
CA LEU A 125 -5.09 -20.21 -17.03
C LEU A 125 -5.71 -20.83 -15.77
N GLY A 126 -6.86 -21.48 -15.92
CA GLY A 126 -7.53 -22.18 -14.82
C GLY A 126 -6.71 -23.36 -14.31
N ILE A 127 -6.06 -24.10 -15.22
CA ILE A 127 -5.19 -25.25 -14.89
C ILE A 127 -3.92 -24.76 -14.17
N TYR A 128 -3.25 -23.73 -14.70
CA TYR A 128 -2.06 -23.16 -14.08
C TYR A 128 -2.34 -22.60 -12.70
N LYS A 129 -3.45 -21.87 -12.52
CA LYS A 129 -3.88 -21.40 -11.20
C LYS A 129 -4.07 -22.57 -10.23
N GLN A 130 -4.76 -23.64 -10.63
CA GLN A 130 -4.99 -24.81 -9.78
C GLN A 130 -3.68 -25.54 -9.42
N ARG A 131 -2.79 -25.72 -10.41
CA ARG A 131 -1.46 -26.32 -10.20
C ARG A 131 -0.62 -25.49 -9.23
N ALA A 132 -0.59 -24.18 -9.39
CA ALA A 132 0.14 -23.29 -8.50
C ALA A 132 -0.42 -23.34 -7.07
N ILE A 133 -1.76 -23.32 -6.90
CA ILE A 133 -2.38 -23.48 -5.57
C ILE A 133 -1.92 -24.79 -4.93
N LEU A 134 -1.93 -25.90 -5.67
CA LEU A 134 -1.48 -27.19 -5.18
C LEU A 134 0.00 -27.16 -4.74
N VAL A 135 0.89 -26.69 -5.60
CA VAL A 135 2.33 -26.65 -5.33
C VAL A 135 2.65 -25.72 -4.15
N LEU A 136 2.11 -24.50 -4.15
CA LEU A 136 2.39 -23.52 -3.10
C LEU A 136 1.79 -23.95 -1.75
N THR A 137 0.67 -24.68 -1.74
CA THR A 137 0.11 -25.26 -0.51
C THR A 137 1.01 -26.36 0.05
N LEU A 138 1.62 -27.20 -0.81
CA LEU A 138 2.61 -28.21 -0.37
C LEU A 138 3.89 -27.55 0.17
N VAL A 139 4.39 -26.51 -0.51
CA VAL A 139 5.54 -25.72 -0.03
C VAL A 139 5.22 -25.04 1.31
N SER A 140 4.00 -24.53 1.47
CA SER A 140 3.52 -23.97 2.74
C SER A 140 3.57 -24.98 3.89
N ALA A 141 3.33 -26.27 3.62
CA ALA A 141 3.45 -27.31 4.64
C ALA A 141 4.88 -27.47 5.15
N GLY A 142 5.88 -27.43 4.27
CA GLY A 142 7.30 -27.46 4.69
C GLY A 142 7.70 -26.23 5.51
N ILE A 143 7.27 -25.04 5.08
CA ILE A 143 7.53 -23.78 5.79
C ILE A 143 6.83 -23.77 7.17
N ALA A 144 5.61 -24.31 7.27
CA ALA A 144 4.90 -24.43 8.55
C ALA A 144 5.65 -25.28 9.58
N VAL A 145 6.34 -26.35 9.14
CA VAL A 145 7.22 -27.15 10.02
C VAL A 145 8.36 -26.26 10.54
N VAL A 146 9.03 -25.50 9.68
CA VAL A 146 10.09 -24.57 10.11
C VAL A 146 9.54 -23.53 11.10
N TRP A 147 8.38 -22.93 10.81
CA TRP A 147 7.74 -21.94 11.68
C TRP A 147 7.36 -22.51 13.06
N SER A 148 7.09 -23.81 13.16
CA SER A 148 6.80 -24.44 14.45
C SER A 148 8.00 -24.40 15.43
N TYR A 149 9.22 -24.35 14.89
CA TYR A 149 10.48 -24.32 15.64
C TYR A 149 11.11 -22.92 15.76
N THR A 150 10.47 -21.85 15.25
CA THR A 150 11.05 -20.50 15.24
C THR A 150 11.59 -20.02 16.58
N GLY A 151 10.90 -20.27 17.70
CA GLY A 151 11.42 -19.86 19.01
C GLY A 151 12.75 -20.53 19.39
N GLN A 152 12.93 -21.81 19.04
CA GLN A 152 14.19 -22.53 19.29
C GLN A 152 15.29 -22.07 18.33
N ILE A 153 14.93 -21.78 17.08
CA ILE A 153 15.85 -21.23 16.08
C ILE A 153 16.37 -19.87 16.54
N LEU A 154 15.49 -18.98 17.02
CA LEU A 154 15.89 -17.66 17.51
C LEU A 154 16.77 -17.75 18.77
N LEU A 155 16.48 -18.68 19.69
CA LEU A 155 17.35 -18.98 20.83
C LEU A 155 18.75 -19.43 20.38
N LEU A 156 18.84 -20.30 19.37
CA LEU A 156 20.12 -20.75 18.80
C LEU A 156 20.94 -19.57 18.24
N PHE A 157 20.28 -18.57 17.67
CA PHE A 157 20.91 -17.35 17.18
C PHE A 157 21.20 -16.31 18.29
N GLY A 158 20.99 -16.65 19.56
CA GLY A 158 21.34 -15.82 20.71
C GLY A 158 20.34 -14.69 21.00
N GLN A 159 19.09 -14.80 20.55
CA GLN A 159 18.03 -13.86 20.92
C GLN A 159 17.63 -14.02 22.39
N ASP A 160 17.10 -12.94 22.97
CA ASP A 160 16.54 -12.97 24.32
C ASP A 160 15.48 -14.09 24.46
N PRO A 161 15.50 -14.87 25.56
CA PRO A 161 14.61 -16.01 25.70
C PRO A 161 13.11 -15.67 25.70
N GLU A 162 12.71 -14.51 26.23
CA GLU A 162 11.31 -14.10 26.25
C GLU A 162 10.86 -13.64 24.85
N ILE A 163 11.72 -12.89 24.15
CA ILE A 163 11.47 -12.47 22.75
C ILE A 163 11.38 -13.69 21.83
N ALA A 164 12.30 -14.65 21.97
CA ALA A 164 12.31 -15.86 21.16
C ALA A 164 11.07 -16.73 21.41
N ALA A 165 10.67 -16.87 22.68
CA ALA A 165 9.43 -17.58 23.04
C ALA A 165 8.18 -16.87 22.49
N GLY A 166 8.13 -15.54 22.58
CA GLY A 166 7.05 -14.72 22.04
C GLY A 166 6.97 -14.83 20.51
N ALA A 167 8.08 -14.64 19.80
CA ALA A 167 8.15 -14.76 18.35
C ALA A 167 7.73 -16.16 17.87
N GLY A 168 8.21 -17.21 18.55
CA GLY A 168 7.80 -18.59 18.31
C GLY A 168 6.29 -18.82 18.53
N SER A 169 5.69 -18.18 19.54
CA SER A 169 4.24 -18.28 19.72
C SER A 169 3.46 -17.47 18.69
N TYR A 170 3.94 -16.30 18.25
CA TYR A 170 3.25 -15.47 17.25
C TYR A 170 3.19 -16.20 15.91
N ILE A 171 4.34 -16.69 15.43
CA ILE A 171 4.44 -17.29 14.11
C ILE A 171 3.65 -18.59 13.97
N ARG A 172 3.52 -19.38 15.06
CA ARG A 172 2.66 -20.57 15.08
C ARG A 172 1.19 -20.24 14.82
N TRP A 173 0.72 -19.08 15.31
CA TRP A 173 -0.64 -18.59 15.03
C TRP A 173 -0.75 -17.90 13.68
N MET A 174 0.37 -17.61 13.02
CA MET A 174 0.43 -17.11 11.65
C MET A 174 0.47 -18.22 10.60
N ILE A 175 0.76 -19.47 10.99
CA ILE A 175 0.77 -20.64 10.08
C ILE A 175 -0.49 -20.73 9.20
N PRO A 176 -1.73 -20.54 9.72
CA PRO A 176 -2.92 -20.57 8.87
C PRO A 176 -2.89 -19.52 7.75
N ALA A 177 -2.25 -18.36 7.98
CA ALA A 177 -2.16 -17.31 6.98
C ALA A 177 -1.31 -17.73 5.78
N LEU A 178 -0.30 -18.57 6.00
CA LEU A 178 0.57 -19.12 4.96
C LEU A 178 -0.23 -19.92 3.92
N PHE A 179 -1.09 -20.82 4.39
CA PHE A 179 -1.94 -21.66 3.53
C PHE A 179 -3.02 -20.89 2.77
N VAL A 180 -3.37 -19.69 3.24
CA VAL A 180 -4.35 -18.82 2.60
C VAL A 180 -3.67 -17.80 1.67
N TYR A 181 -2.45 -17.39 1.99
CA TYR A 181 -1.65 -16.49 1.17
C TYR A 181 -1.30 -17.12 -0.18
N ALA A 182 -0.95 -18.41 -0.20
CA ALA A 182 -0.69 -19.16 -1.43
C ALA A 182 -1.83 -19.04 -2.47
N PRO A 183 -3.09 -19.42 -2.16
CA PRO A 183 -4.19 -19.26 -3.09
C PRO A 183 -4.58 -17.80 -3.35
N LEU A 184 -4.39 -16.89 -2.39
CA LEU A 184 -4.60 -15.45 -2.63
C LEU A 184 -3.69 -14.93 -3.75
N GLN A 185 -2.39 -15.18 -3.66
CA GLN A 185 -1.44 -14.75 -4.68
C GLN A 185 -1.79 -15.38 -6.04
N CYS A 186 -2.15 -16.66 -6.08
CA CYS A 186 -2.58 -17.31 -7.33
C CYS A 186 -3.81 -16.65 -7.97
N HIS A 187 -4.78 -16.18 -7.18
CA HIS A 187 -5.97 -15.49 -7.70
C HIS A 187 -5.65 -14.09 -8.23
N PHE A 188 -4.77 -13.34 -7.55
CA PHE A 188 -4.27 -12.06 -8.07
C PHE A 188 -3.61 -12.23 -9.43
N ARG A 189 -2.70 -13.20 -9.57
CA ARG A 189 -1.96 -13.43 -10.82
C ARG A 189 -2.91 -13.85 -11.93
N PHE A 190 -3.82 -14.77 -11.64
CA PHE A 190 -4.85 -15.19 -12.60
C PHE A 190 -5.63 -14.00 -13.17
N LEU A 191 -6.11 -13.07 -12.33
CA LEU A 191 -6.89 -11.92 -12.80
C LEU A 191 -6.04 -10.87 -13.50
N GLN A 192 -4.87 -10.51 -12.95
CA GLN A 192 -4.04 -9.44 -13.51
C GLN A 192 -3.45 -9.82 -14.87
N THR A 193 -3.09 -11.09 -15.12
CA THR A 193 -2.60 -11.53 -16.45
C THR A 193 -3.64 -11.39 -17.55
N GLN A 194 -4.93 -11.36 -17.18
CA GLN A 194 -6.04 -11.11 -18.10
C GLN A 194 -6.35 -9.61 -18.27
N ASN A 195 -5.53 -8.72 -17.69
CA ASN A 195 -5.75 -7.29 -17.57
C ASN A 195 -6.94 -6.91 -16.64
N ILE A 196 -7.40 -7.83 -15.78
CA ILE A 196 -8.51 -7.61 -14.83
C ILE A 196 -7.95 -7.15 -13.47
N VAL A 197 -7.46 -5.91 -13.42
CA VAL A 197 -6.74 -5.37 -12.26
C VAL A 197 -7.64 -4.62 -11.24
N LEU A 198 -8.79 -4.10 -11.67
CA LEU A 198 -9.69 -3.37 -10.75
C LEU A 198 -10.28 -4.24 -9.63
N PRO A 199 -10.76 -5.48 -9.87
CA PRO A 199 -11.22 -6.36 -8.79
C PRO A 199 -10.11 -6.74 -7.80
N VAL A 200 -8.86 -6.84 -8.27
CA VAL A 200 -7.68 -7.09 -7.44
C VAL A 200 -7.45 -5.91 -6.48
N MET A 201 -7.54 -4.68 -6.98
CA MET A 201 -7.45 -3.47 -6.16
C MET A 201 -8.61 -3.35 -5.17
N LEU A 202 -9.84 -3.52 -5.63
CA LEU A 202 -11.04 -3.40 -4.79
C LEU A 202 -11.09 -4.45 -3.69
N SER A 203 -10.74 -5.71 -3.99
CA SER A 203 -10.67 -6.78 -2.99
C SER A 203 -9.57 -6.53 -1.95
N SER A 204 -8.41 -6.01 -2.37
CA SER A 204 -7.34 -5.58 -1.46
C SER A 204 -7.80 -4.43 -0.56
N GLY A 205 -8.55 -3.46 -1.10
CA GLY A 205 -9.14 -2.36 -0.34
C GLY A 205 -10.16 -2.84 0.69
N VAL A 206 -11.10 -3.70 0.28
CA VAL A 206 -12.07 -4.32 1.19
C VAL A 206 -11.36 -5.12 2.29
N THR A 207 -10.30 -5.82 1.93
CA THR A 207 -9.50 -6.60 2.88
C THR A 207 -8.78 -5.72 3.88
N ALA A 208 -8.15 -4.62 3.44
CA ALA A 208 -7.48 -3.67 4.33
C ALA A 208 -8.47 -3.04 5.33
N LEU A 209 -9.65 -2.66 4.85
CA LEU A 209 -10.72 -2.12 5.70
C LEU A 209 -11.23 -3.15 6.71
N ASN A 210 -11.47 -4.39 6.29
CA ASN A 210 -11.94 -5.44 7.18
C ASN A 210 -10.86 -5.94 8.14
N HIS A 211 -9.58 -5.88 7.77
CA HIS A 211 -8.48 -6.37 8.60
C HIS A 211 -8.39 -5.62 9.93
N LEU A 212 -8.70 -4.31 9.95
CA LEU A 212 -8.86 -3.53 11.19
C LEU A 212 -9.85 -4.19 12.16
N LEU A 213 -11.03 -4.56 11.66
CA LEU A 213 -12.10 -5.17 12.44
C LEU A 213 -11.71 -6.58 12.91
N VAL A 214 -11.08 -7.36 12.03
CA VAL A 214 -10.63 -8.73 12.35
C VAL A 214 -9.53 -8.72 13.41
N CYS A 215 -8.51 -7.86 13.26
CA CYS A 215 -7.46 -7.65 14.26
C CYS A 215 -8.06 -7.24 15.61
N TRP A 216 -8.96 -6.26 15.61
CA TRP A 216 -9.60 -5.81 16.84
C TRP A 216 -10.38 -6.92 17.55
N LEU A 217 -11.17 -7.70 16.80
CA LEU A 217 -11.96 -8.77 17.37
C LEU A 217 -11.06 -9.85 18.00
N LEU A 218 -10.06 -10.32 17.27
CA LEU A 218 -9.23 -11.45 17.70
C LEU A 218 -8.23 -11.07 18.79
N VAL A 219 -7.57 -9.92 18.64
CA VAL A 219 -6.58 -9.44 19.61
C VAL A 219 -7.26 -9.11 20.93
N TYR A 220 -8.38 -8.37 20.90
CA TYR A 220 -8.97 -7.79 22.11
C TYR A 220 -10.25 -8.47 22.59
N LYS A 221 -11.21 -8.80 21.71
CA LYS A 221 -12.51 -9.34 22.14
C LYS A 221 -12.46 -10.82 22.45
N VAL A 222 -11.79 -11.59 21.60
CA VAL A 222 -11.50 -13.00 21.87
C VAL A 222 -10.36 -13.13 22.88
N GLY A 223 -9.52 -12.09 23.02
CA GLY A 223 -8.45 -12.05 24.01
C GLY A 223 -7.22 -12.88 23.63
N LEU A 224 -6.99 -13.10 22.34
CA LEU A 224 -5.82 -13.86 21.86
C LEU A 224 -4.51 -13.05 21.91
N GLY A 225 -4.57 -11.75 22.23
CA GLY A 225 -3.40 -10.88 22.30
C GLY A 225 -2.66 -10.84 20.96
N TYR A 226 -1.31 -10.87 21.00
CA TYR A 226 -0.49 -10.74 19.79
C TYR A 226 -0.68 -11.94 18.86
N LYS A 227 -1.03 -13.12 19.40
CA LYS A 227 -1.41 -14.31 18.63
C LYS A 227 -2.66 -14.07 17.79
N GLY A 228 -3.57 -13.22 18.27
CA GLY A 228 -4.76 -12.79 17.55
C GLY A 228 -4.46 -11.96 16.31
N ALA A 229 -3.42 -11.11 16.35
CA ALA A 229 -2.98 -10.33 15.19
C ALA A 229 -2.33 -11.22 14.13
N ALA A 230 -1.52 -12.20 14.55
CA ALA A 230 -0.99 -13.24 13.66
C ALA A 230 -2.13 -14.00 12.95
N PHE A 231 -3.15 -14.43 13.70
CA PHE A 231 -4.28 -15.16 13.14
C PHE A 231 -5.23 -14.28 12.30
N ALA A 232 -5.31 -12.99 12.59
CA ALA A 232 -6.09 -12.03 11.81
C ALA A 232 -5.60 -11.92 10.37
N ASN A 233 -4.28 -12.05 10.13
CA ASN A 233 -3.73 -12.11 8.78
C ASN A 233 -4.35 -13.27 7.98
N ALA A 234 -4.52 -14.44 8.62
CA ALA A 234 -5.12 -15.60 7.97
C ALA A 234 -6.58 -15.34 7.57
N ILE A 235 -7.37 -14.77 8.47
CA ILE A 235 -8.79 -14.48 8.22
C ILE A 235 -8.93 -13.39 7.15
N SER A 236 -8.10 -12.35 7.18
CA SER A 236 -8.14 -11.29 6.17
C SER A 236 -7.71 -11.77 4.79
N TYR A 237 -6.66 -12.58 4.70
CA TYR A 237 -6.31 -13.21 3.42
C TYR A 237 -7.41 -14.15 2.94
N LEU A 238 -8.13 -14.80 3.86
CA LEU A 238 -9.23 -15.71 3.53
C LEU A 238 -10.42 -14.94 2.96
N ILE A 239 -10.75 -13.79 3.57
CA ILE A 239 -11.76 -12.88 3.05
C ILE A 239 -11.37 -12.40 1.65
N ASN A 240 -10.12 -12.00 1.46
CA ASN A 240 -9.63 -11.50 0.18
C ASN A 240 -9.76 -12.57 -0.93
N VAL A 241 -9.18 -13.75 -0.70
CA VAL A 241 -9.23 -14.84 -1.68
C VAL A 241 -10.66 -15.32 -1.92
N SER A 242 -11.54 -15.25 -0.92
CA SER A 242 -12.97 -15.57 -1.08
C SER A 242 -13.68 -14.59 -2.01
N ILE A 243 -13.43 -13.27 -1.85
CA ILE A 243 -14.00 -12.25 -2.75
C ILE A 243 -13.54 -12.50 -4.18
N LEU A 244 -12.25 -12.76 -4.38
CA LEU A 244 -11.70 -13.04 -5.70
C LEU A 244 -12.23 -14.35 -6.29
N ALA A 245 -12.35 -15.40 -5.48
CA ALA A 245 -12.89 -16.68 -5.91
C ALA A 245 -14.37 -16.54 -6.33
N ILE A 246 -15.17 -15.79 -5.57
CA ILE A 246 -16.56 -15.47 -5.93
C ILE A 246 -16.60 -14.67 -7.24
N TYR A 247 -15.75 -13.65 -7.39
CA TYR A 247 -15.67 -12.87 -8.62
C TYR A 247 -15.35 -13.77 -9.83
N VAL A 248 -14.29 -14.61 -9.75
CA VAL A 248 -13.94 -15.57 -10.80
C VAL A 248 -15.09 -16.53 -11.11
N ARG A 249 -15.88 -16.90 -10.09
CA ARG A 249 -17.01 -17.83 -10.22
C ARG A 249 -18.31 -17.18 -10.71
N LEU A 250 -18.45 -15.86 -10.74
CA LEU A 250 -19.67 -15.18 -11.16
C LEU A 250 -19.49 -14.26 -12.37
N ALA A 251 -18.32 -13.64 -12.52
CA ALA A 251 -18.08 -12.64 -13.55
C ALA A 251 -18.10 -13.25 -14.97
N PRO A 252 -18.84 -12.64 -15.93
CA PRO A 252 -18.83 -13.05 -17.33
C PRO A 252 -17.43 -13.02 -17.95
N ALA A 253 -16.63 -12.01 -17.59
CA ALA A 253 -15.25 -11.83 -18.06
C ALA A 253 -14.34 -13.05 -17.79
N CYS A 254 -14.64 -13.83 -16.75
CA CYS A 254 -13.87 -15.03 -16.42
C CYS A 254 -14.47 -16.31 -17.03
N ARG A 255 -15.54 -16.25 -17.84
CA ARG A 255 -16.28 -17.45 -18.25
C ARG A 255 -15.44 -18.44 -19.07
N SER A 256 -14.59 -17.93 -19.96
CA SER A 256 -13.69 -18.73 -20.81
C SER A 256 -12.43 -19.21 -20.09
N THR A 257 -12.00 -18.50 -19.05
CA THR A 257 -10.75 -18.76 -18.31
C THR A 257 -10.99 -19.54 -17.02
N ARG A 258 -12.20 -19.47 -16.45
CA ARG A 258 -12.61 -20.25 -15.29
C ARG A 258 -12.90 -21.69 -15.74
N ARG A 259 -12.03 -22.61 -15.34
CA ARG A 259 -12.29 -24.05 -15.42
C ARG A 259 -12.72 -24.56 -14.04
N GLY A 260 -13.62 -25.54 -14.02
CA GLY A 260 -13.87 -26.33 -12.82
C GLY A 260 -12.61 -27.08 -12.37
N LEU A 261 -12.69 -27.82 -11.25
CA LEU A 261 -11.58 -28.65 -10.80
C LEU A 261 -11.16 -29.62 -11.91
N SER A 262 -9.86 -29.66 -12.25
CA SER A 262 -9.31 -30.52 -13.30
C SER A 262 -8.18 -31.39 -12.77
N LYS A 263 -8.15 -32.67 -13.17
CA LYS A 263 -7.03 -33.57 -12.89
C LYS A 263 -5.73 -33.11 -13.56
N GLU A 264 -5.81 -32.32 -14.62
CA GLU A 264 -4.67 -31.71 -15.33
C GLU A 264 -3.79 -30.83 -14.41
N ALA A 265 -4.35 -30.33 -13.31
CA ALA A 265 -3.60 -29.56 -12.31
C ALA A 265 -2.49 -30.38 -11.63
N PHE A 266 -2.63 -31.72 -11.57
CA PHE A 266 -1.62 -32.62 -10.99
C PHE A 266 -0.51 -33.00 -11.97
N HIS A 267 -0.71 -32.74 -13.26
CA HIS A 267 0.31 -33.00 -14.28
C HIS A 267 1.32 -31.85 -14.34
N ASP A 268 2.55 -32.17 -14.76
CA ASP A 268 3.54 -31.17 -15.16
C ASP A 268 4.04 -30.23 -14.03
N ILE A 269 4.00 -30.72 -12.79
CA ILE A 269 4.56 -30.02 -11.61
C ILE A 269 6.06 -29.70 -11.76
N PRO A 270 6.93 -30.60 -12.28
CA PRO A 270 8.36 -30.29 -12.43
C PRO A 270 8.65 -29.08 -13.31
N ASN A 271 7.86 -28.88 -14.38
CA ASN A 271 8.03 -27.71 -15.25
C ASN A 271 7.53 -26.42 -14.57
N PHE A 272 6.47 -26.49 -13.77
CA PHE A 272 6.08 -25.37 -12.91
C PHE A 272 7.21 -25.01 -11.92
N LEU A 273 7.79 -25.98 -11.23
CA LEU A 273 8.91 -25.76 -10.29
C LEU A 273 10.17 -25.21 -10.97
N ARG A 274 10.44 -25.62 -12.22
CA ARG A 274 11.55 -25.13 -13.04
C ARG A 274 11.47 -23.62 -13.31
N LEU A 275 10.27 -23.03 -13.28
CA LEU A 275 10.04 -21.59 -13.39
C LEU A 275 9.87 -20.94 -12.01
N GLY A 276 9.08 -21.55 -11.13
CA GLY A 276 8.77 -21.01 -9.81
C GLY A 276 9.98 -20.89 -8.87
N VAL A 277 10.92 -21.84 -8.90
CA VAL A 277 12.10 -21.81 -8.00
C VAL A 277 13.05 -20.65 -8.34
N PRO A 278 13.48 -20.43 -9.60
CA PRO A 278 14.28 -19.25 -9.94
C PRO A 278 13.58 -17.93 -9.63
N SER A 279 12.27 -17.82 -9.92
CA SER A 279 11.49 -16.62 -9.59
C SER A 279 11.40 -16.38 -8.08
N ALA A 280 11.30 -17.45 -7.29
CA ALA A 280 11.37 -17.36 -5.83
C ALA A 280 12.73 -16.89 -5.34
N LEU A 281 13.82 -17.49 -5.82
CA LEU A 281 15.17 -17.11 -5.42
C LEU A 281 15.47 -15.64 -5.73
N MET A 282 15.00 -15.12 -6.87
CA MET A 282 15.16 -13.71 -7.21
C MET A 282 14.50 -12.78 -6.17
N VAL A 283 13.22 -13.01 -5.85
CA VAL A 283 12.47 -12.21 -4.86
C VAL A 283 13.05 -12.40 -3.45
N CYS A 284 13.43 -13.63 -3.10
CA CYS A 284 14.01 -13.94 -1.79
C CYS A 284 15.34 -13.22 -1.59
N LEU A 285 16.27 -13.34 -2.55
CA LEU A 285 17.60 -12.72 -2.44
C LEU A 285 17.50 -11.20 -2.24
N GLU A 286 16.59 -10.54 -2.97
CA GLU A 286 16.32 -9.10 -2.83
C GLU A 286 15.83 -8.74 -1.42
N TRP A 287 14.79 -9.42 -0.92
CA TRP A 287 14.23 -9.15 0.42
C TRP A 287 15.22 -9.49 1.53
N TRP A 288 15.97 -10.58 1.38
CA TRP A 288 16.96 -11.03 2.36
C TRP A 288 18.12 -10.04 2.45
N SER A 289 18.57 -9.47 1.33
CA SER A 289 19.63 -8.45 1.35
C SER A 289 19.23 -7.20 2.13
N PHE A 290 17.98 -6.75 2.09
CA PHE A 290 17.51 -5.62 2.90
C PHE A 290 17.55 -5.91 4.40
N GLU A 291 17.08 -7.09 4.81
CA GLU A 291 17.12 -7.52 6.22
C GLU A 291 18.56 -7.70 6.73
N LEU A 292 19.44 -8.23 5.89
CA LEU A 292 20.87 -8.39 6.23
C LEU A 292 21.57 -7.03 6.40
N LEU A 293 21.21 -6.02 5.61
CA LEU A 293 21.72 -4.65 5.75
C LEU A 293 21.28 -4.00 7.07
N VAL A 294 20.02 -4.18 7.48
CA VAL A 294 19.53 -3.70 8.80
C VAL A 294 20.27 -4.39 9.94
N LEU A 295 20.49 -5.71 9.84
CA LEU A 295 21.19 -6.46 10.88
C LEU A 295 22.67 -6.08 10.99
N LEU A 296 23.33 -5.73 9.89
CA LEU A 296 24.74 -5.33 9.88
C LEU A 296 24.94 -3.89 10.39
N SER A 297 23.97 -2.98 10.20
CA SER A 297 24.09 -1.60 10.70
C SER A 297 24.09 -1.51 12.23
N GLY A 298 23.44 -2.45 12.91
CA GLY A 298 23.46 -2.58 14.37
C GLY A 298 24.83 -2.97 14.95
N ARG A 299 25.83 -3.31 14.12
CA ARG A 299 27.21 -3.60 14.55
C ARG A 299 28.21 -2.48 14.23
N LEU A 300 27.74 -1.36 13.68
CA LEU A 300 28.59 -0.21 13.40
C LEU A 300 28.96 0.54 14.70
N PRO A 301 30.05 1.32 14.70
CA PRO A 301 30.59 1.97 15.91
C PRO A 301 29.61 2.91 16.62
N ASN A 302 28.61 3.45 15.93
CA ASN A 302 27.49 4.19 16.50
C ASN A 302 26.15 3.51 16.13
N PRO A 303 25.80 2.38 16.75
CA PRO A 303 24.71 1.53 16.27
C PRO A 303 23.34 2.21 16.38
N LYS A 304 23.14 3.15 17.32
CA LYS A 304 21.89 3.93 17.46
C LYS A 304 21.70 4.92 16.30
N LEU A 305 22.77 5.65 15.93
CA LEU A 305 22.74 6.59 14.81
C LEU A 305 22.61 5.84 13.48
N GLU A 306 23.46 4.85 13.25
CA GLU A 306 23.56 4.11 11.99
C GLU A 306 22.30 3.28 11.71
N THR A 307 21.75 2.60 12.72
CA THR A 307 20.51 1.83 12.56
C THR A 307 19.31 2.74 12.30
N SER A 308 19.25 3.91 12.95
CA SER A 308 18.16 4.88 12.74
C SER A 308 18.22 5.49 11.35
N VAL A 309 19.40 5.95 10.91
CA VAL A 309 19.61 6.50 9.57
C VAL A 309 19.31 5.45 8.50
N LEU A 310 19.81 4.22 8.65
CA LEU A 310 19.55 3.15 7.68
C LEU A 310 18.06 2.74 7.65
N SER A 311 17.39 2.68 8.79
CA SER A 311 15.95 2.36 8.86
C SER A 311 15.10 3.43 8.18
N ILE A 312 15.46 4.72 8.31
CA ILE A 312 14.82 5.83 7.59
C ILE A 312 15.06 5.68 6.09
N CYS A 313 16.29 5.38 5.68
CA CYS A 313 16.65 5.17 4.27
C CYS A 313 15.86 4.00 3.65
N LEU A 314 15.74 2.88 4.36
CA LEU A 314 15.01 1.68 3.88
C LEU A 314 13.49 1.84 3.87
N ASN A 315 12.90 2.55 4.83
CA ASN A 315 11.47 2.89 4.79
C ASN A 315 11.14 3.83 3.64
N THR A 316 11.98 4.85 3.45
CA THR A 316 11.90 5.77 2.29
C THR A 316 11.99 4.99 0.99
N GLY A 317 12.90 4.01 0.95
CA GLY A 317 13.08 3.13 -0.19
C GLY A 317 11.90 2.22 -0.48
N THR A 318 11.34 1.61 0.56
CA THR A 318 10.16 0.76 0.43
C THR A 318 8.96 1.55 -0.11
N LEU A 319 8.79 2.81 0.33
CA LEU A 319 7.75 3.71 -0.17
C LEU A 319 7.98 4.08 -1.64
N ALA A 320 9.21 4.42 -2.01
CA ALA A 320 9.58 4.75 -3.38
C ALA A 320 9.44 3.54 -4.33
N PHE A 321 9.80 2.34 -3.88
CA PHE A 321 9.81 1.09 -4.65
C PHE A 321 8.43 0.57 -5.06
N MET A 322 7.35 0.96 -4.37
CA MET A 322 5.99 0.53 -4.73
C MET A 322 5.56 0.98 -6.14
N ILE A 323 6.08 2.13 -6.60
CA ILE A 323 5.76 2.67 -7.92
C ILE A 323 6.49 1.86 -9.01
N PRO A 324 7.82 1.66 -8.96
CA PRO A 324 8.55 0.74 -9.85
C PRO A 324 8.01 -0.67 -9.86
N PHE A 325 7.63 -1.20 -8.70
CA PHE A 325 7.13 -2.57 -8.59
C PHE A 325 5.79 -2.75 -9.33
N GLY A 326 4.89 -1.78 -9.24
CA GLY A 326 3.65 -1.81 -10.02
C GLY A 326 3.85 -1.62 -11.53
N LEU A 327 4.83 -0.80 -11.94
CA LEU A 327 5.25 -0.71 -13.35
C LEU A 327 5.87 -2.01 -13.86
N SER A 328 6.69 -2.67 -13.03
CA SER A 328 7.29 -3.98 -13.30
C SER A 328 6.23 -5.06 -13.52
N ALA A 329 5.21 -5.11 -12.64
CA ALA A 329 4.09 -6.03 -12.80
C ALA A 329 3.27 -5.73 -14.07
N ALA A 330 3.03 -4.45 -14.38
CA ALA A 330 2.32 -4.05 -15.59
C ALA A 330 3.06 -4.46 -16.87
N ILE A 331 4.38 -4.25 -16.97
CA ILE A 331 5.14 -4.68 -18.15
C ILE A 331 5.20 -6.19 -18.28
N SER A 332 5.35 -6.93 -17.17
CA SER A 332 5.34 -8.39 -17.18
C SER A 332 4.04 -8.94 -17.82
N ILE A 333 2.89 -8.36 -17.45
CA ILE A 333 1.58 -8.69 -18.04
C ILE A 333 1.52 -8.31 -19.53
N ARG A 334 1.95 -7.09 -19.90
CA ARG A 334 1.91 -6.65 -21.30
C ARG A 334 2.80 -7.52 -22.20
N VAL A 335 4.06 -7.74 -21.82
CA VAL A 335 5.03 -8.52 -22.60
C VAL A 335 4.60 -9.98 -22.74
N SER A 336 4.16 -10.61 -21.65
CA SER A 336 3.67 -12.01 -21.71
C SER A 336 2.44 -12.15 -22.61
N ASN A 337 1.48 -11.22 -22.53
CA ASN A 337 0.30 -11.22 -23.39
C ASN A 337 0.65 -11.02 -24.88
N GLU A 338 1.51 -10.06 -25.21
CA GLU A 338 1.90 -9.83 -26.62
C GLU A 338 2.76 -10.97 -27.18
N LEU A 339 3.67 -11.56 -26.40
CA LEU A 339 4.45 -12.73 -26.81
C LEU A 339 3.57 -13.97 -27.00
N GLY A 340 2.63 -14.20 -26.08
CA GLY A 340 1.64 -15.27 -26.22
C GLY A 340 0.80 -15.14 -27.48
N ALA A 341 0.45 -13.90 -27.86
CA ALA A 341 -0.29 -13.59 -29.08
C ALA A 341 0.56 -13.68 -30.36
N GLY A 342 1.84 -14.04 -30.27
CA GLY A 342 2.75 -14.09 -31.42
C GLY A 342 3.13 -12.72 -31.97
N ARG A 343 3.09 -11.65 -31.15
CA ARG A 343 3.34 -10.25 -31.54
C ARG A 343 4.64 -9.71 -30.93
N PRO A 344 5.83 -10.19 -31.34
CA PRO A 344 7.10 -9.76 -30.75
C PRO A 344 7.45 -8.29 -31.03
N GLN A 345 6.89 -7.66 -32.08
CA GLN A 345 7.03 -6.22 -32.30
C GLN A 345 6.29 -5.40 -31.24
N ALA A 346 5.06 -5.79 -30.89
CA ALA A 346 4.27 -5.12 -29.85
C ALA A 346 4.90 -5.32 -28.46
N ALA A 347 5.42 -6.51 -28.17
CA ALA A 347 6.19 -6.76 -26.96
C ALA A 347 7.44 -5.85 -26.87
N ARG A 348 8.19 -5.68 -27.97
CA ARG A 348 9.34 -4.75 -28.03
C ARG A 348 8.92 -3.30 -27.83
N LEU A 349 7.80 -2.86 -28.40
CA LEU A 349 7.25 -1.53 -28.19
C LEU A 349 6.87 -1.32 -26.73
N ALA A 350 6.17 -2.28 -26.12
CA ALA A 350 5.79 -2.23 -24.71
C ALA A 350 7.03 -2.09 -23.80
N THR A 351 8.09 -2.86 -24.06
CA THR A 351 9.37 -2.75 -23.34
C THR A 351 10.01 -1.37 -23.51
N ARG A 352 10.06 -0.82 -24.72
CA ARG A 352 10.62 0.53 -24.95
C ARG A 352 9.83 1.61 -24.21
N VAL A 353 8.50 1.55 -24.27
CA VAL A 353 7.61 2.51 -23.62
C VAL A 353 7.79 2.48 -22.10
N VAL A 354 7.83 1.29 -21.49
CA VAL A 354 8.03 1.20 -20.03
C VAL A 354 9.42 1.64 -19.61
N MET A 355 10.46 1.43 -20.43
CA MET A 355 11.82 1.87 -20.13
C MET A 355 11.90 3.40 -20.08
N VAL A 356 11.22 4.08 -21.01
CA VAL A 356 11.10 5.55 -20.99
C VAL A 356 10.31 5.99 -19.76
N MET A 357 9.17 5.36 -19.47
CA MET A 357 8.39 5.68 -18.27
C MET A 357 9.17 5.44 -16.97
N SER A 358 9.98 4.38 -16.88
CA SER A 358 10.80 4.08 -15.69
C SER A 358 11.92 5.09 -15.50
N ILE A 359 12.52 5.59 -16.58
CA ILE A 359 13.51 6.66 -16.50
C ILE A 359 12.84 7.95 -16.02
N VAL A 360 11.69 8.32 -16.59
CA VAL A 360 10.94 9.52 -16.18
C VAL A 360 10.52 9.41 -14.71
N VAL A 361 9.92 8.29 -14.31
CA VAL A 361 9.50 8.04 -12.92
C VAL A 361 10.71 8.01 -11.99
N GLY A 362 11.81 7.36 -12.37
CA GLY A 362 13.04 7.33 -11.59
C GLY A 362 13.65 8.73 -11.41
N ILE A 363 13.65 9.56 -12.44
CA ILE A 363 14.07 10.97 -12.36
C ILE A 363 13.13 11.75 -11.44
N LEU A 364 11.81 11.59 -11.57
CA LEU A 364 10.84 12.28 -10.72
C LEU A 364 10.98 11.89 -9.25
N ILE A 365 11.16 10.59 -8.97
CA ILE A 365 11.41 10.08 -7.61
C ILE A 365 12.75 10.61 -7.10
N GLY A 366 13.83 10.51 -7.89
CA GLY A 366 15.16 10.98 -7.51
C GLY A 366 15.20 12.49 -7.25
N LEU A 367 14.56 13.28 -8.12
CA LEU A 367 14.39 14.72 -7.94
C LEU A 367 13.58 15.02 -6.68
N ALA A 368 12.47 14.32 -6.44
CA ALA A 368 11.70 14.49 -5.22
C ALA A 368 12.57 14.21 -3.98
N MET A 369 13.34 13.12 -3.97
CA MET A 369 14.27 12.77 -2.87
C MET A 369 15.37 13.80 -2.67
N ILE A 370 15.95 14.34 -3.75
CA ILE A 370 17.00 15.37 -3.70
C ILE A 370 16.44 16.72 -3.24
N LEU A 371 15.24 17.09 -3.67
CA LEU A 371 14.58 18.34 -3.28
C LEU A 371 14.17 18.31 -1.81
N VAL A 372 13.68 17.16 -1.33
CA VAL A 372 13.29 17.00 0.06
C VAL A 372 14.43 16.58 0.97
N ARG A 373 15.67 16.39 0.49
CA ARG A 373 16.78 15.79 1.28
C ARG A 373 17.03 16.43 2.64
N ASN A 374 17.00 17.76 2.70
CA ASN A 374 17.24 18.51 3.93
C ASN A 374 16.02 18.53 4.85
N LEU A 375 14.84 18.16 4.35
CA LEU A 375 13.56 18.18 5.05
C LEU A 375 13.11 16.78 5.45
N TRP A 376 13.54 15.77 4.71
CA TRP A 376 13.06 14.40 4.84
C TRP A 376 13.53 13.74 6.13
N GLY A 377 14.77 14.00 6.55
CA GLY A 377 15.28 13.53 7.85
C GLY A 377 14.45 14.07 9.02
N TYR A 378 13.98 15.32 8.93
CA TYR A 378 13.10 15.91 9.94
C TYR A 378 11.71 15.27 10.01
N ALA A 379 11.30 14.48 9.01
CA ALA A 379 10.07 13.68 9.09
C ALA A 379 10.21 12.46 10.03
N TYR A 380 11.44 12.08 10.37
CA TYR A 380 11.73 10.88 11.16
C TYR A 380 12.50 11.14 12.45
N SER A 381 13.37 12.16 12.49
CA SER A 381 14.20 12.47 13.66
C SER A 381 14.49 13.96 13.75
N ASN A 382 14.76 14.45 14.95
CA ASN A 382 15.10 15.85 15.22
C ASN A 382 16.55 16.04 15.64
N GLU A 383 17.22 14.93 15.90
CA GLU A 383 18.66 14.89 16.12
C GLU A 383 19.34 15.42 14.85
N GLU A 384 19.94 16.60 14.95
CA GLU A 384 20.64 17.26 13.84
C GLU A 384 21.68 16.34 13.20
N GLU A 385 22.29 15.45 14.00
CA GLU A 385 23.21 14.42 13.51
C GLU A 385 22.52 13.40 12.60
N VAL A 386 21.37 12.84 12.99
CA VAL A 386 20.58 11.90 12.17
C VAL A 386 20.08 12.60 10.90
N VAL A 387 19.56 13.82 11.02
CA VAL A 387 18.99 14.55 9.88
C VAL A 387 20.05 14.94 8.87
N LYS A 388 21.21 15.46 9.33
CA LYS A 388 22.33 15.75 8.45
C LYS A 388 22.85 14.49 7.77
N TYR A 389 22.85 13.35 8.47
CA TYR A 389 23.25 12.08 7.88
C TYR A 389 22.24 11.60 6.83
N VAL A 390 20.94 11.56 7.15
CA VAL A 390 19.88 11.23 6.17
C VAL A 390 19.93 12.17 4.96
N SER A 391 20.11 13.48 5.17
CA SER A 391 20.25 14.44 4.07
C SER A 391 21.47 14.16 3.18
N LYS A 392 22.61 13.78 3.78
CA LYS A 392 23.80 13.34 3.03
C LYS A 392 23.57 12.02 2.28
N MET A 393 22.74 11.12 2.80
CA MET A 393 22.40 9.84 2.18
C MET A 393 21.32 9.97 1.09
N MET A 394 20.44 10.97 1.14
CA MET A 394 19.34 11.10 0.16
C MET A 394 19.78 11.23 -1.30
N PRO A 395 20.84 11.97 -1.66
CA PRO A 395 21.37 11.94 -3.03
C PRO A 395 21.85 10.55 -3.46
N ILE A 396 22.48 9.80 -2.54
CA ILE A 396 22.92 8.42 -2.79
C ILE A 396 21.70 7.52 -3.01
N LEU A 397 20.67 7.65 -2.16
CA LEU A 397 19.42 6.93 -2.34
C LEU A 397 18.71 7.30 -3.64
N ALA A 398 18.67 8.58 -4.01
CA ALA A 398 18.04 9.02 -5.26
C ALA A 398 18.68 8.35 -6.48
N VAL A 399 20.01 8.20 -6.49
CA VAL A 399 20.74 7.47 -7.53
C VAL A 399 20.42 5.98 -7.47
N ILE A 400 20.43 5.36 -6.28
CA ILE A 400 20.09 3.94 -6.10
C ILE A 400 18.65 3.67 -6.61
N PHE A 401 17.65 4.47 -6.19
CA PHE A 401 16.27 4.29 -6.61
C PHE A 401 16.04 4.57 -8.09
N PHE A 402 16.81 5.46 -8.70
CA PHE A 402 16.80 5.60 -10.15
C PHE A 402 17.20 4.29 -10.85
N PHE A 403 18.31 3.68 -10.44
CA PHE A 403 18.74 2.38 -10.99
C PHE A 403 17.77 1.25 -10.65
N ASP A 404 17.17 1.29 -9.46
CA ASP A 404 16.17 0.32 -8.99
C ASP A 404 14.87 0.42 -9.79
N CYS A 405 14.45 1.63 -10.19
CA CYS A 405 13.32 1.85 -11.10
C CYS A 405 13.54 1.15 -12.47
N VAL A 406 14.74 1.32 -13.03
CA VAL A 406 15.11 0.73 -14.32
C VAL A 406 15.28 -0.79 -14.20
N GLN A 407 15.95 -1.26 -13.14
CA GLN A 407 16.14 -2.69 -12.87
C GLN A 407 14.80 -3.40 -12.66
N GLY A 408 13.88 -2.81 -11.89
CA GLY A 408 12.57 -3.42 -11.61
C GLY A 408 11.77 -3.65 -12.88
N VAL A 409 11.78 -2.70 -13.80
CA VAL A 409 11.08 -2.81 -15.10
C VAL A 409 11.75 -3.78 -16.07
N LEU A 410 13.09 -3.87 -16.06
CA LEU A 410 13.82 -4.90 -16.80
C LEU A 410 13.50 -6.30 -16.27
N SER A 411 13.53 -6.48 -14.94
CA SER A 411 13.15 -7.73 -14.28
C SER A 411 11.72 -8.15 -14.61
N GLY A 412 10.78 -7.20 -14.64
CA GLY A 412 9.40 -7.45 -15.09
C GLY A 412 9.31 -7.88 -16.56
N THR A 413 10.12 -7.28 -17.43
CA THR A 413 10.21 -7.65 -18.85
C THR A 413 10.74 -9.08 -19.03
N PHE A 414 11.79 -9.46 -18.30
CA PHE A 414 12.34 -10.83 -18.34
C PHE A 414 11.35 -11.85 -17.79
N ALA A 415 10.65 -11.53 -16.69
CA ALA A 415 9.60 -12.37 -16.13
C ALA A 415 8.50 -12.67 -17.17
N GLY A 416 8.07 -11.69 -17.95
CA GLY A 416 7.06 -11.88 -19.01
C GLY A 416 7.52 -12.77 -20.19
N ASN A 417 8.83 -12.91 -20.42
CA ASN A 417 9.43 -13.61 -21.58
C ASN A 417 9.77 -15.09 -21.30
N ASN A 418 9.74 -15.54 -20.05
CA ASN A 418 10.40 -16.77 -19.59
C ASN A 418 9.73 -18.11 -19.97
N LEU A 419 9.73 -18.49 -21.24
CA LEU A 419 9.53 -19.91 -21.63
C LEU A 419 10.56 -20.50 -22.61
N ARG A 420 11.53 -19.76 -23.15
CA ARG A 420 12.59 -20.34 -24.01
C ARG A 420 14.01 -19.74 -23.95
N THR A 421 14.27 -18.71 -23.14
CA THR A 421 15.61 -18.08 -23.09
C THR A 421 16.45 -18.65 -21.94
N ARG A 422 17.75 -18.84 -22.18
CA ARG A 422 18.67 -19.64 -21.36
C ARG A 422 18.74 -19.16 -19.91
N ARG A 423 18.89 -20.14 -19.01
CA ARG A 423 18.89 -20.13 -17.54
C ARG A 423 20.01 -19.29 -16.87
N THR A 424 20.65 -18.35 -17.56
CA THR A 424 21.87 -17.65 -17.09
C THR A 424 21.83 -16.13 -17.20
N ASP A 425 20.84 -15.54 -17.86
CA ASP A 425 20.90 -14.11 -18.22
C ASP A 425 20.27 -13.19 -17.18
N VAL A 426 19.56 -13.71 -16.18
CA VAL A 426 18.85 -12.89 -15.15
C VAL A 426 19.81 -12.24 -14.15
N ILE A 427 21.00 -12.83 -13.95
CA ILE A 427 22.06 -12.25 -13.11
C ILE A 427 23.11 -11.52 -13.97
N ALA A 428 23.26 -11.88 -15.26
CA ALA A 428 24.23 -11.26 -16.17
C ALA A 428 23.74 -9.96 -16.84
N SER A 429 22.42 -9.73 -16.92
CA SER A 429 21.83 -8.58 -17.62
C SER A 429 21.99 -7.23 -16.90
N HIS A 430 22.27 -7.23 -15.59
CA HIS A 430 22.58 -5.99 -14.86
C HIS A 430 23.97 -5.44 -15.24
N ASN A 431 24.97 -6.31 -15.42
CA ASN A 431 26.32 -5.90 -15.80
C ASN A 431 26.45 -5.63 -17.31
N TYR A 432 25.73 -6.37 -18.16
CA TYR A 432 25.84 -6.20 -19.62
C TYR A 432 25.07 -4.98 -20.16
N PHE A 433 23.88 -4.68 -19.64
CA PHE A 433 23.07 -3.56 -20.16
C PHE A 433 23.58 -2.19 -19.71
N VAL A 434 24.05 -2.06 -18.45
CA VAL A 434 24.66 -0.81 -17.96
C VAL A 434 25.97 -0.51 -18.70
N GLN A 435 26.74 -1.54 -19.07
CA GLN A 435 27.96 -1.39 -19.88
C GLN A 435 27.63 -1.00 -21.34
N GLN A 436 26.59 -1.58 -21.94
CA GLN A 436 26.21 -1.32 -23.34
C GLN A 436 25.45 0.00 -23.55
N LEU A 437 24.70 0.47 -22.54
CA LEU A 437 24.02 1.77 -22.56
C LEU A 437 25.02 2.92 -22.31
N GLY A 438 26.04 2.68 -21.47
CA GLY A 438 27.17 3.61 -21.29
C GLY A 438 27.99 3.81 -22.57
N GLU A 439 28.13 2.77 -23.39
CA GLU A 439 28.80 2.87 -24.69
C GLU A 439 27.94 3.57 -25.76
N ARG A 440 26.62 3.34 -25.80
CA ARG A 440 25.74 3.95 -26.83
C ARG A 440 25.33 5.39 -26.57
N ILE A 441 25.24 5.81 -25.31
CA ILE A 441 24.90 7.19 -24.96
C ILE A 441 26.08 8.15 -25.28
N MET A 442 27.29 7.64 -25.46
CA MET A 442 28.42 8.45 -25.92
C MET A 442 28.50 8.64 -27.44
N ASP A 443 27.70 7.93 -28.25
CA ASP A 443 27.93 7.87 -29.72
C ASP A 443 26.81 8.41 -30.63
N GLU A 444 25.60 8.75 -30.16
CA GLU A 444 24.54 9.23 -31.07
C GLU A 444 23.81 10.47 -30.55
N GLY A 445 24.16 11.63 -31.14
CA GLY A 445 23.33 12.83 -31.12
C GLY A 445 22.28 12.79 -32.23
N ILE A 446 21.02 13.14 -31.93
CA ILE A 446 19.95 13.26 -32.93
C ILE A 446 19.11 14.52 -32.67
N ASP A 447 18.92 15.27 -33.76
CA ASP A 447 18.18 16.52 -33.95
C ASP A 447 16.66 16.43 -33.71
N THR A 448 16.08 17.55 -33.29
CA THR A 448 14.64 17.77 -33.05
C THR A 448 14.04 18.79 -34.03
N GLU A 449 12.92 18.47 -34.69
CA GLU A 449 11.93 19.51 -35.05
C GLU A 449 10.50 18.97 -35.28
N LYS A 450 9.53 19.76 -34.78
CA LYS A 450 8.08 19.89 -35.09
C LYS A 450 7.08 18.87 -34.52
N THR A 451 6.30 19.32 -33.52
CA THR A 451 4.82 19.48 -33.58
C THR A 451 4.29 20.01 -32.24
N ASP A 452 3.87 21.28 -32.18
CA ASP A 452 3.13 21.89 -31.07
C ASP A 452 2.06 22.83 -31.65
N GLU A 453 0.78 22.72 -31.24
CA GLU A 453 -0.19 23.83 -31.07
C GLU A 453 -1.67 23.40 -30.93
N VAL A 454 -2.13 22.23 -31.39
CA VAL A 454 -3.59 21.89 -31.38
C VAL A 454 -4.05 21.03 -30.19
N GLY A 455 -3.15 20.22 -29.60
CA GLY A 455 -3.45 19.32 -28.48
C GLY A 455 -3.70 20.01 -27.14
N GLU A 456 -3.32 21.28 -27.00
CA GLU A 456 -3.39 21.97 -25.72
C GLU A 456 -4.83 22.26 -25.27
N GLY A 457 -5.75 22.67 -26.15
CA GLY A 457 -7.07 23.19 -25.73
C GLY A 457 -8.01 22.17 -25.05
N LEU A 458 -8.06 20.93 -25.56
CA LEU A 458 -8.97 19.90 -25.03
C LEU A 458 -8.40 19.24 -23.77
N VAL A 459 -7.09 18.99 -23.77
CA VAL A 459 -6.34 18.54 -22.58
C VAL A 459 -6.51 19.57 -21.47
N VAL A 460 -6.33 20.86 -21.76
CA VAL A 460 -6.48 21.94 -20.78
C VAL A 460 -7.89 21.98 -20.19
N THR A 461 -8.94 21.68 -20.96
CA THR A 461 -10.33 21.74 -20.46
C THR A 461 -10.68 20.60 -19.51
N GLU A 462 -10.26 19.36 -19.83
CA GLU A 462 -10.52 18.19 -18.97
C GLU A 462 -9.56 18.13 -17.77
N VAL A 463 -8.30 18.52 -17.99
CA VAL A 463 -7.32 18.76 -16.92
C VAL A 463 -7.84 19.84 -15.98
N ARG A 464 -8.46 20.93 -16.48
CA ARG A 464 -9.07 21.97 -15.62
C ARG A 464 -10.24 21.46 -14.79
N LYS A 465 -11.09 20.55 -15.31
CA LYS A 465 -12.19 19.94 -14.51
C LYS A 465 -11.67 18.96 -13.46
N GLN A 466 -10.67 18.15 -13.82
CA GLN A 466 -10.03 17.25 -12.87
C GLN A 466 -9.22 18.01 -11.83
N LEU A 467 -8.57 19.12 -12.19
CA LEU A 467 -7.95 20.06 -11.25
C LEU A 467 -8.99 20.77 -10.38
N TYR A 468 -10.18 21.10 -10.89
CA TYR A 468 -11.22 21.75 -10.08
C TYR A 468 -11.82 20.81 -9.02
N LEU A 469 -11.82 19.49 -9.25
CA LEU A 469 -12.30 18.50 -8.30
C LEU A 469 -11.16 17.92 -7.42
N ALA A 470 -10.05 17.51 -8.03
CA ALA A 470 -8.91 16.95 -7.33
C ALA A 470 -8.04 18.02 -6.67
N GLY A 471 -7.90 19.20 -7.27
CA GLY A 471 -7.09 20.30 -6.72
C GLY A 471 -7.54 20.73 -5.33
N PRO A 472 -8.83 21.05 -5.07
CA PRO A 472 -9.30 21.37 -3.72
C PRO A 472 -9.21 20.20 -2.73
N LEU A 473 -9.28 18.96 -3.18
CA LEU A 473 -9.12 17.77 -2.34
C LEU A 473 -7.66 17.50 -1.97
N ILE A 474 -6.76 17.66 -2.93
CA ILE A 474 -5.31 17.62 -2.73
C ILE A 474 -4.88 18.78 -1.85
N ALA A 475 -5.36 20.00 -2.12
CA ALA A 475 -5.08 21.18 -1.31
C ALA A 475 -5.66 21.04 0.11
N SER A 476 -6.88 20.52 0.27
CA SER A 476 -7.47 20.24 1.59
C SER A 476 -6.68 19.15 2.33
N TRP A 477 -6.25 18.08 1.65
CA TRP A 477 -5.43 17.02 2.26
C TRP A 477 -4.03 17.52 2.64
N LEU A 478 -3.42 18.37 1.82
CA LEU A 478 -2.16 19.05 2.13
C LEU A 478 -2.34 20.02 3.31
N LEU A 479 -3.36 20.88 3.30
CA LEU A 479 -3.65 21.85 4.38
C LEU A 479 -3.97 21.17 5.71
N GLN A 480 -4.63 20.01 5.70
CA GLN A 480 -4.86 19.21 6.89
C GLN A 480 -3.55 18.55 7.42
N ASN A 481 -2.63 18.20 6.54
CA ASN A 481 -1.29 17.78 6.94
C ASN A 481 -0.45 18.96 7.48
N PHE A 482 -0.64 20.19 6.97
CA PHE A 482 0.00 21.39 7.50
C PHE A 482 -0.40 21.71 8.95
N VAL A 483 -1.66 21.47 9.35
CA VAL A 483 -2.10 21.63 10.77
C VAL A 483 -1.29 20.74 11.71
N ARG A 484 -1.07 19.47 11.32
CA ARG A 484 -0.25 18.52 12.10
C ARG A 484 1.22 18.92 12.11
N MET A 485 1.72 19.43 10.99
CA MET A 485 3.08 19.93 10.88
C MET A 485 3.33 21.16 11.77
N ILE A 486 2.39 22.13 11.80
CA ILE A 486 2.48 23.34 12.65
C ILE A 486 2.53 22.97 14.14
N SER A 487 1.68 22.03 14.59
CA SER A 487 1.71 21.53 15.97
C SER A 487 3.08 20.96 16.35
N ILE A 488 3.68 20.15 15.48
CA ILE A 488 5.00 19.53 15.71
C ILE A 488 6.12 20.58 15.66
N MET A 489 6.04 21.57 14.76
CA MET A 489 7.01 22.67 14.66
C MET A 489 7.10 23.53 15.93
N PHE A 490 5.96 23.86 16.54
CA PHE A 490 5.92 24.63 17.79
C PHE A 490 6.47 23.82 18.97
N ILE A 491 6.27 22.51 18.98
CA ILE A 491 6.83 21.63 20.01
C ILE A 491 8.34 21.50 19.83
N GLY A 492 8.83 21.59 18.59
CA GLY A 492 10.26 21.51 18.29
C GLY A 492 11.09 22.63 18.87
N HIS A 493 10.51 23.82 18.98
CA HIS A 493 11.15 24.97 19.61
C HIS A 493 11.21 24.89 21.14
N LEU A 494 10.56 23.88 21.74
CA LEU A 494 10.60 23.62 23.18
C LEU A 494 11.71 22.61 23.57
N GLY A 495 12.41 21.99 22.60
CA GLY A 495 13.55 21.10 22.83
C GLY A 495 13.37 19.68 22.28
N GLU A 496 14.49 18.96 22.12
CA GLU A 496 14.58 17.63 21.45
C GLU A 496 13.75 16.54 22.15
N LEU A 497 13.74 16.53 23.48
CA LEU A 497 12.92 15.61 24.27
C LEU A 497 11.43 15.83 24.04
N ALA A 498 10.98 17.09 23.95
CA ALA A 498 9.58 17.42 23.71
C ALA A 498 9.16 17.03 22.29
N LEU A 499 10.06 17.17 21.33
CA LEU A 499 9.78 16.86 19.93
C LEU A 499 9.77 15.37 19.65
N SER A 500 10.77 14.62 20.13
CA SER A 500 10.81 13.15 20.01
C SER A 500 9.60 12.50 20.69
N SER A 501 9.26 12.94 21.90
CA SER A 501 8.10 12.45 22.64
C SER A 501 6.78 12.81 21.97
N ALA A 502 6.61 14.04 21.46
CA ALA A 502 5.41 14.43 20.73
C ALA A 502 5.29 13.73 19.36
N SER A 503 6.39 13.46 18.66
CA SER A 503 6.39 12.71 17.40
C SER A 503 5.98 11.26 17.62
N ILE A 504 6.49 10.61 18.68
CA ILE A 504 6.05 9.26 19.05
C ILE A 504 4.60 9.28 19.50
N ALA A 505 4.18 10.24 20.33
CA ALA A 505 2.78 10.39 20.75
C ALA A 505 1.84 10.68 19.58
N THR A 506 2.27 11.46 18.60
CA THR A 506 1.47 11.79 17.40
C THR A 506 1.40 10.62 16.45
N SER A 507 2.49 9.86 16.28
CA SER A 507 2.50 8.60 15.53
C SER A 507 1.57 7.58 16.18
N PHE A 508 1.69 7.44 17.51
CA PHE A 508 0.80 6.61 18.32
C PHE A 508 -0.66 7.05 18.16
N ALA A 509 -0.97 8.34 18.29
CA ALA A 509 -2.30 8.90 18.12
C ALA A 509 -2.86 8.72 16.71
N SER A 510 -2.02 8.92 15.69
CA SER A 510 -2.39 8.73 14.29
C SER A 510 -2.77 7.27 14.04
N VAL A 511 -1.99 6.34 14.60
CA VAL A 511 -2.19 4.89 14.50
C VAL A 511 -3.45 4.44 15.25
N THR A 512 -3.63 4.90 16.49
CA THR A 512 -4.66 4.38 17.41
C THR A 512 -5.99 5.09 17.35
N GLY A 513 -6.00 6.38 16.98
CA GLY A 513 -7.21 7.19 16.99
C GLY A 513 -7.54 7.75 15.62
N PHE A 514 -6.72 8.64 15.09
CA PHE A 514 -7.13 9.40 13.91
C PHE A 514 -7.27 8.55 12.64
N SER A 515 -6.39 7.58 12.38
CA SER A 515 -6.50 6.66 11.23
C SER A 515 -7.67 5.69 11.42
N LEU A 516 -7.96 5.30 12.66
CA LEU A 516 -9.14 4.48 12.98
C LEU A 516 -10.44 5.25 12.72
N LEU A 517 -10.58 6.47 13.29
CA LEU A 517 -11.76 7.31 13.09
C LEU A 517 -11.96 7.71 11.62
N SER A 518 -10.86 8.02 10.91
CA SER A 518 -10.90 8.31 9.47
C SER A 518 -11.22 7.06 8.65
N GLY A 519 -10.63 5.91 8.95
CA GLY A 519 -10.94 4.65 8.28
C GLY A 519 -12.40 4.25 8.47
N MET A 520 -12.94 4.41 9.68
CA MET A 520 -14.36 4.14 9.95
C MET A 520 -15.29 5.14 9.26
N ALA A 521 -14.97 6.43 9.25
CA ALA A 521 -15.76 7.43 8.54
C ALA A 521 -15.77 7.22 7.01
N SER A 522 -14.81 6.47 6.43
CA SER A 522 -14.72 6.19 4.98
C SER A 522 -15.90 5.37 4.45
N SER A 523 -16.63 4.70 5.33
CA SER A 523 -17.89 4.07 4.95
C SER A 523 -18.91 5.07 4.41
N LEU A 524 -18.84 6.36 4.83
CA LEU A 524 -19.71 7.41 4.29
C LEU A 524 -19.43 7.70 2.81
N ASP A 525 -18.21 7.49 2.32
CA ASP A 525 -17.88 7.68 0.90
C ASP A 525 -18.69 6.72 0.03
N THR A 526 -18.90 5.50 0.54
CA THR A 526 -19.74 4.49 -0.10
C THR A 526 -21.23 4.75 0.16
N LEU A 527 -21.65 4.96 1.42
CA LEU A 527 -23.07 5.08 1.80
C LEU A 527 -23.72 6.37 1.28
N CYS A 528 -23.05 7.52 1.44
CA CYS A 528 -23.52 8.80 0.93
C CYS A 528 -23.33 8.88 -0.59
N GLY A 529 -22.24 8.36 -1.16
CA GLY A 529 -22.03 8.32 -2.60
C GLY A 529 -23.09 7.50 -3.34
N GLN A 530 -23.43 6.32 -2.80
CA GLN A 530 -24.52 5.49 -3.33
C GLN A 530 -25.89 6.16 -3.17
N ALA A 531 -26.17 6.77 -2.01
CA ALA A 531 -27.43 7.48 -1.78
C ALA A 531 -27.57 8.73 -2.66
N PHE A 532 -26.47 9.46 -2.90
CA PHE A 532 -26.45 10.67 -3.73
C PHE A 532 -26.62 10.34 -5.22
N GLY A 533 -25.87 9.34 -5.70
CA GLY A 533 -26.00 8.83 -7.07
C GLY A 533 -27.40 8.22 -7.34
N ALA A 534 -28.01 7.62 -6.32
CA ALA A 534 -29.39 7.11 -6.38
C ALA A 534 -30.47 8.19 -6.11
N LYS A 535 -30.08 9.46 -5.94
CA LYS A 535 -30.96 10.61 -5.63
C LYS A 535 -31.80 10.48 -4.36
N GLN A 536 -31.37 9.65 -3.41
CA GLN A 536 -32.04 9.44 -2.12
C GLN A 536 -31.46 10.36 -1.05
N TYR A 537 -31.60 11.68 -1.26
CA TYR A 537 -30.85 12.69 -0.52
C TYR A 537 -31.15 12.72 0.99
N TYR A 538 -32.36 12.36 1.41
CA TYR A 538 -32.73 12.31 2.83
C TYR A 538 -31.91 11.29 3.63
N LEU A 539 -31.38 10.23 2.99
CA LEU A 539 -30.53 9.24 3.66
C LEU A 539 -29.12 9.76 3.95
N LEU A 540 -28.60 10.74 3.19
CA LEU A 540 -27.25 11.27 3.44
C LEU A 540 -27.17 11.90 4.85
N GLY A 541 -28.19 12.65 5.26
CA GLY A 541 -28.24 13.27 6.58
C GLY A 541 -28.34 12.25 7.72
N ILE A 542 -29.15 11.21 7.52
CA ILE A 542 -29.32 10.12 8.50
C ILE A 542 -28.03 9.30 8.64
N TYR A 543 -27.34 9.00 7.53
CA TYR A 543 -26.06 8.31 7.56
C TYR A 543 -24.98 9.15 8.23
N LYS A 544 -24.91 10.45 7.93
CA LYS A 544 -24.00 11.38 8.60
C LYS A 544 -24.23 11.38 10.12
N GLN A 545 -25.45 11.62 10.59
CA GLN A 545 -25.75 11.71 12.03
C GLN A 545 -25.46 10.40 12.78
N ARG A 546 -25.77 9.25 12.17
CA ARG A 546 -25.47 7.93 12.75
C ARG A 546 -23.97 7.66 12.81
N ALA A 547 -23.22 8.04 11.77
CA ALA A 547 -21.77 7.91 11.78
C ALA A 547 -21.12 8.82 12.83
N ILE A 548 -21.61 10.06 13.00
CA ILE A 548 -21.14 10.98 14.05
C ILE A 548 -21.33 10.36 15.44
N LEU A 549 -22.53 9.84 15.76
CA LEU A 549 -22.80 9.18 17.03
C LEU A 549 -21.88 7.99 17.28
N VAL A 550 -21.69 7.14 16.27
CA VAL A 550 -20.83 5.95 16.37
C VAL A 550 -19.37 6.33 16.57
N LEU A 551 -18.85 7.32 15.83
CA LEU A 551 -17.45 7.74 15.94
C LEU A 551 -17.17 8.44 17.27
N THR A 552 -18.08 9.28 17.78
CA THR A 552 -17.92 9.89 19.11
C THR A 552 -17.90 8.84 20.22
N LEU A 553 -18.66 7.75 20.07
CA LEU A 553 -18.66 6.62 21.00
C LEU A 553 -17.35 5.82 20.92
N VAL A 554 -16.81 5.62 19.72
CA VAL A 554 -15.48 5.02 19.51
C VAL A 554 -14.38 5.90 20.09
N SER A 555 -14.51 7.23 20.01
CA SER A 555 -13.58 8.18 20.62
C SER A 555 -13.51 8.06 22.15
N VAL A 556 -14.58 7.65 22.84
CA VAL A 556 -14.49 7.36 24.30
C VAL A 556 -13.49 6.24 24.56
N GLY A 557 -13.54 5.16 23.77
CA GLY A 557 -12.64 4.02 23.90
C GLY A 557 -11.19 4.37 23.60
N VAL A 558 -10.96 5.17 22.55
CA VAL A 558 -9.60 5.58 22.19
C VAL A 558 -9.03 6.62 23.16
N ALA A 559 -9.85 7.51 23.73
CA ALA A 559 -9.43 8.46 24.77
C ALA A 559 -8.88 7.75 26.01
N VAL A 560 -9.48 6.61 26.38
CA VAL A 560 -8.99 5.76 27.46
C VAL A 560 -7.62 5.19 27.10
N VAL A 561 -7.42 4.67 25.88
CA VAL A 561 -6.11 4.17 25.43
C VAL A 561 -5.04 5.27 25.47
N TRP A 562 -5.39 6.47 25.02
CA TRP A 562 -4.48 7.62 25.04
C TRP A 562 -4.11 8.06 26.45
N SER A 563 -4.99 7.86 27.44
CA SER A 563 -4.65 8.21 28.83
C SER A 563 -3.46 7.43 29.41
N TYR A 564 -3.11 6.30 28.79
CA TYR A 564 -2.02 5.41 29.24
C TYR A 564 -0.77 5.43 28.35
N THR A 565 -0.72 6.26 27.29
CA THR A 565 0.32 6.19 26.27
C THR A 565 1.76 6.31 26.76
N GLY A 566 2.03 7.09 27.81
CA GLY A 566 3.41 7.22 28.28
C GLY A 566 3.97 5.93 28.85
N ARG A 567 3.10 5.14 29.50
CA ARG A 567 3.45 3.79 29.95
C ARG A 567 3.59 2.84 28.77
N ILE A 568 2.75 2.99 27.75
CA ILE A 568 2.77 2.16 26.55
C ILE A 568 4.06 2.40 25.74
N ILE A 569 4.55 3.65 25.67
CA ILE A 569 5.80 3.98 24.96
C ILE A 569 7.03 3.56 25.74
N LEU A 570 6.99 3.64 27.07
CA LEU A 570 8.06 3.11 27.94
C LEU A 570 8.13 1.59 27.86
N LEU A 571 6.98 0.99 27.51
CA LEU A 571 6.80 -0.37 27.04
C LEU A 571 7.13 -0.52 25.53
N PHE A 572 7.97 0.30 24.89
CA PHE A 572 8.56 -0.01 23.57
C PHE A 572 10.09 0.07 23.51
N GLY A 573 10.75 0.12 24.66
CA GLY A 573 12.21 0.14 24.81
C GLY A 573 12.73 1.53 24.58
N GLN A 574 11.81 2.50 24.59
CA GLN A 574 12.10 3.90 24.43
C GLN A 574 12.59 4.48 25.74
N ASP A 575 13.37 5.54 25.59
CA ASP A 575 13.91 6.26 26.72
C ASP A 575 12.77 6.70 27.67
N ALA A 576 13.02 6.52 28.97
CA ALA A 576 12.01 6.70 29.99
C ALA A 576 11.49 8.15 30.06
N GLU A 577 12.34 9.14 29.77
CA GLU A 577 11.92 10.53 29.70
C GLU A 577 11.06 10.78 28.46
N ILE A 578 11.45 10.23 27.30
CA ILE A 578 10.69 10.37 26.05
C ILE A 578 9.28 9.79 26.22
N ALA A 579 9.21 8.60 26.81
CA ALA A 579 7.96 7.90 27.05
C ALA A 579 7.04 8.64 28.02
N ALA A 580 7.56 9.06 29.18
CA ALA A 580 6.78 9.82 30.16
C ALA A 580 6.19 11.09 29.52
N GLU A 581 7.00 11.74 28.69
CA GLU A 581 6.64 13.00 28.10
C GLU A 581 5.67 12.88 26.92
N ALA A 582 5.75 11.78 26.19
CA ALA A 582 4.82 11.43 25.12
C ALA A 582 3.42 11.14 25.68
N GLY A 583 3.36 10.47 26.83
CA GLY A 583 2.10 10.23 27.54
C GLY A 583 1.48 11.49 28.14
N SER A 584 2.29 12.45 28.56
CA SER A 584 1.82 13.79 28.96
C SER A 584 1.16 14.49 27.77
N TYR A 585 1.83 14.53 26.62
CA TYR A 585 1.35 15.19 25.41
C TYR A 585 0.02 14.64 24.91
N ILE A 586 -0.09 13.31 24.77
CA ILE A 586 -1.27 12.69 24.16
C ILE A 586 -2.53 12.90 25.01
N ARG A 587 -2.40 12.96 26.34
CA ARG A 587 -3.53 13.17 27.26
C ARG A 587 -4.22 14.50 27.00
N TRP A 588 -3.45 15.52 26.67
CA TRP A 588 -3.97 16.83 26.28
C TRP A 588 -4.52 16.86 24.86
N MET A 589 -4.22 15.86 24.04
CA MET A 589 -4.75 15.72 22.69
C MET A 589 -6.10 14.98 22.66
N ILE A 590 -6.50 14.31 23.75
CA ILE A 590 -7.77 13.56 23.84
C ILE A 590 -9.00 14.35 23.38
N PRO A 591 -9.21 15.64 23.72
CA PRO A 591 -10.38 16.37 23.24
C PRO A 591 -10.48 16.41 21.70
N SER A 592 -9.35 16.46 20.99
CA SER A 592 -9.33 16.51 19.52
C SER A 592 -9.92 15.26 18.87
N LEU A 593 -9.84 14.12 19.57
CA LEU A 593 -10.39 12.85 19.14
C LEU A 593 -11.92 12.89 19.02
N PHE A 594 -12.60 13.53 19.97
CA PHE A 594 -14.06 13.65 20.00
C PHE A 594 -14.61 14.59 18.94
N VAL A 595 -13.76 15.50 18.45
CA VAL A 595 -14.12 16.46 17.41
C VAL A 595 -13.73 15.95 16.02
N SER A 596 -12.65 15.17 15.92
CA SER A 596 -12.15 14.63 14.65
C SER A 596 -13.13 13.68 13.97
N GLY A 597 -13.83 12.81 14.71
CA GLY A 597 -14.86 11.92 14.15
C GLY A 597 -16.00 12.68 13.48
N PRO A 598 -16.65 13.64 14.17
CA PRO A 598 -17.65 14.53 13.58
C PRO A 598 -17.17 15.32 12.36
N LEU A 599 -15.93 15.81 12.38
CA LEU A 599 -15.30 16.51 11.26
C LEU A 599 -15.20 15.63 10.02
N GLN A 600 -14.66 14.42 10.18
CA GLN A 600 -14.50 13.46 9.08
C GLN A 600 -15.85 13.08 8.47
N CYS A 601 -16.94 13.07 9.24
CA CYS A 601 -18.28 12.85 8.72
C CYS A 601 -18.81 14.02 7.88
N HIS A 602 -18.58 15.27 8.32
CA HIS A 602 -19.01 16.45 7.57
C HIS A 602 -18.25 16.59 6.26
N VAL A 603 -16.93 16.41 6.29
CA VAL A 603 -16.06 16.47 5.11
C VAL A 603 -16.53 15.48 4.05
N ARG A 604 -16.70 14.20 4.41
CA ARG A 604 -17.15 13.17 3.46
C ARG A 604 -18.58 13.34 3.00
N PHE A 605 -19.47 13.85 3.86
CA PHE A 605 -20.84 14.19 3.48
C PHE A 605 -20.89 15.27 2.39
N LEU A 606 -20.00 16.27 2.42
CA LEU A 606 -19.93 17.31 1.38
C LEU A 606 -19.19 16.81 0.13
N GLN A 607 -18.09 16.07 0.30
CA GLN A 607 -17.29 15.52 -0.80
C GLN A 607 -18.08 14.56 -1.68
N THR A 608 -18.91 13.71 -1.08
CA THR A 608 -19.80 12.79 -1.83
C THR A 608 -20.88 13.50 -2.65
N GLN A 609 -21.11 14.79 -2.39
CA GLN A 609 -22.00 15.66 -3.16
C GLN A 609 -21.23 16.54 -4.15
N ASN A 610 -19.92 16.32 -4.30
CA ASN A 610 -18.97 17.15 -5.06
C ASN A 610 -18.84 18.60 -4.56
N ILE A 611 -19.25 18.89 -3.32
CA ILE A 611 -19.12 20.20 -2.68
C ILE A 611 -17.74 20.25 -2.00
N VAL A 612 -16.69 20.40 -2.81
CA VAL A 612 -15.28 20.32 -2.36
C VAL A 612 -14.67 21.67 -1.97
N LEU A 613 -15.24 22.77 -2.46
CA LEU A 613 -14.70 24.12 -2.24
C LEU A 613 -14.89 24.63 -0.79
N PRO A 614 -16.06 24.46 -0.13
CA PRO A 614 -16.22 24.79 1.30
C PRO A 614 -15.35 23.91 2.22
N VAL A 615 -15.08 22.67 1.82
CA VAL A 615 -14.16 21.75 2.52
C VAL A 615 -12.71 22.24 2.46
N MET A 616 -12.29 22.77 1.31
CA MET A 616 -10.99 23.42 1.16
C MET A 616 -10.90 24.73 1.95
N LEU A 617 -11.91 25.60 1.85
CA LEU A 617 -11.93 26.91 2.52
C LEU A 617 -11.96 26.80 4.05
N SER A 618 -12.80 25.92 4.60
CA SER A 618 -12.82 25.61 6.04
C SER A 618 -11.49 25.03 6.53
N SER A 619 -10.85 24.14 5.75
CA SER A 619 -9.52 23.60 6.06
C SER A 619 -8.44 24.70 6.03
N GLY A 620 -8.53 25.66 5.11
CA GLY A 620 -7.64 26.81 5.02
C GLY A 620 -7.77 27.79 6.19
N VAL A 621 -9.01 28.18 6.53
CA VAL A 621 -9.29 29.03 7.71
C VAL A 621 -8.85 28.34 9.01
N THR A 622 -9.06 27.02 9.09
CA THR A 622 -8.62 26.21 10.23
C THR A 622 -7.10 26.19 10.34
N ALA A 623 -6.37 26.03 9.24
CA ALA A 623 -4.90 26.03 9.25
C ALA A 623 -4.32 27.39 9.68
N LEU A 624 -4.89 28.49 9.20
CA LEU A 624 -4.49 29.85 9.58
C LEU A 624 -4.79 30.14 11.06
N ASN A 625 -5.98 29.77 11.53
CA ASN A 625 -6.36 29.97 12.93
C ASN A 625 -5.56 29.05 13.87
N HIS A 626 -5.18 27.85 13.43
CA HIS A 626 -4.37 26.91 14.22
C HIS A 626 -3.00 27.49 14.59
N LEU A 627 -2.39 28.30 13.72
CA LEU A 627 -1.11 28.97 14.00
C LEU A 627 -1.24 29.96 15.17
N VAL A 628 -2.30 30.78 15.17
CA VAL A 628 -2.57 31.77 16.24
C VAL A 628 -2.94 31.08 17.55
N VAL A 629 -3.79 30.05 17.49
CA VAL A 629 -4.21 29.26 18.65
C VAL A 629 -3.01 28.53 19.29
N CYS A 630 -2.13 27.91 18.48
CA CYS A 630 -0.89 27.32 18.97
C CYS A 630 0.01 28.36 19.64
N TRP A 631 0.24 29.52 19.02
CA TRP A 631 1.10 30.56 19.60
C TRP A 631 0.59 31.08 20.95
N VAL A 632 -0.72 31.35 21.05
CA VAL A 632 -1.34 31.83 22.29
C VAL A 632 -1.25 30.77 23.41
N LEU A 633 -1.63 29.52 23.11
CA LEU A 633 -1.67 28.44 24.11
C LEU A 633 -0.27 28.00 24.56
N VAL A 634 0.67 27.88 23.61
CA VAL A 634 2.03 27.39 23.89
C VAL A 634 2.86 28.44 24.62
N TYR A 635 2.85 29.70 24.15
CA TYR A 635 3.79 30.73 24.62
C TYR A 635 3.17 31.80 25.51
N LYS A 636 2.00 32.33 25.14
CA LYS A 636 1.38 33.47 25.85
C LYS A 636 0.70 33.05 27.16
N ILE A 637 0.05 31.88 27.14
CA ILE A 637 -0.56 31.24 28.32
C ILE A 637 0.46 30.28 28.99
N GLY A 638 1.51 29.88 28.25
CA GLY A 638 2.64 29.13 28.81
C GLY A 638 2.41 27.63 29.01
N LEU A 639 1.47 27.01 28.27
CA LEU A 639 1.18 25.57 28.41
C LEU A 639 2.22 24.67 27.71
N GLY A 640 3.18 25.24 26.97
CA GLY A 640 4.20 24.49 26.26
C GLY A 640 3.59 23.44 25.33
N LYS A 641 4.16 22.24 25.28
CA LYS A 641 3.68 21.14 24.41
C LYS A 641 2.24 20.72 24.67
N LYS A 642 1.71 20.90 25.89
CA LYS A 642 0.31 20.63 26.22
C LYS A 642 -0.63 21.60 25.49
N GLY A 643 -0.19 22.84 25.33
CA GLY A 643 -0.91 23.86 24.55
C GLY A 643 -1.03 23.47 23.07
N ALA A 644 0.03 22.93 22.48
CA ALA A 644 0.02 22.45 21.10
C ALA A 644 -0.91 21.22 20.92
N ALA A 645 -0.92 20.29 21.87
CA ALA A 645 -1.85 19.16 21.86
C ALA A 645 -3.33 19.64 21.90
N LEU A 646 -3.64 20.64 22.72
CA LEU A 646 -5.00 21.17 22.87
C LEU A 646 -5.44 22.01 21.67
N ALA A 647 -4.51 22.72 21.02
CA ALA A 647 -4.79 23.51 19.82
C ALA A 647 -5.39 22.66 18.68
N ASN A 648 -5.00 21.38 18.57
CA ASN A 648 -5.57 20.46 17.59
C ASN A 648 -7.08 20.27 17.79
N ALA A 649 -7.54 20.23 19.05
CA ALA A 649 -8.95 20.07 19.34
C ALA A 649 -9.77 21.31 18.95
N ILE A 650 -9.27 22.49 19.30
CA ILE A 650 -9.92 23.77 19.01
C ILE A 650 -9.99 24.01 17.49
N SER A 651 -8.94 23.66 16.77
CA SER A 651 -8.91 23.80 15.32
C SER A 651 -9.86 22.83 14.63
N TYR A 652 -9.92 21.56 15.07
CA TYR A 652 -10.93 20.64 14.53
C TYR A 652 -12.35 21.11 14.85
N LEU A 653 -12.59 21.72 16.01
CA LEU A 653 -13.91 22.24 16.38
C LEU A 653 -14.32 23.43 15.52
N THR A 654 -13.37 24.34 15.28
CA THR A 654 -13.57 25.47 14.38
C THR A 654 -13.94 24.98 12.98
N ASN A 655 -13.23 23.96 12.48
CA ASN A 655 -13.48 23.38 11.16
C ASN A 655 -14.89 22.76 11.06
N VAL A 656 -15.29 21.98 12.08
CA VAL A 656 -16.66 21.41 12.15
C VAL A 656 -17.71 22.51 12.14
N SER A 657 -17.52 23.56 12.93
CA SER A 657 -18.49 24.65 13.05
C SER A 657 -18.65 25.42 11.73
N ILE A 658 -17.55 25.70 11.03
CA ILE A 658 -17.60 26.35 9.71
C ILE A 658 -18.31 25.46 8.70
N LEU A 659 -18.06 24.15 8.72
CA LEU A 659 -18.67 23.19 7.80
C LEU A 659 -20.14 22.87 8.11
N ALA A 660 -20.63 23.25 9.29
CA ALA A 660 -22.01 23.04 9.71
C ALA A 660 -22.95 24.19 9.30
N ILE A 661 -22.38 25.37 9.03
CA ILE A 661 -23.06 26.57 8.48
C ILE A 661 -23.11 26.43 6.96
#